data_AF-A0A7V7T3A7-F1
#
_entry.id   AF-A0A7V7T3A7-F1
#
_cell.length_a   1.000
_cell.length_b   1.000
_cell.length_c   1.000
_cell.angle_alpha   90.00
_cell.angle_beta   90.00
_cell.angle_gamma   90.00
#
_symmetry.space_group_name_H-M   'P 1'
#
loop_
_entity.id
_entity.type
_entity.pdbx_description
1 polymer ?
#
loop_
_entity_poly.entity_id
_entity_poly.type
_entity_poly.pdbx_seq_one_letter_code
_entity_poly.pdbx_strand_id
1 'polypeptide(L)'
;MINREKTIELYKKYGFKHRKSSSGNYFLGFTYKTGFFNNAELVSLIGEDKEKVELEMNDKANELEKLGFSTKKTFYSSFNEIETQLFKGFFNVSQWKKNIKHEYESFINNILKSLPDNSCKYKYINSPYIKNSKKGESKIVEEVCNGLNEKGAELTIIEAPAGFGKTSTSYEILNWLLENTDYPIPFFTEFSRDRQAQVFSHILIREVDRSFTSVNSDLVIEQVKKGRIIIVLDGFDELLHESANDDKNNQKENFESTEPMLETISELLTDNSKVILTSRRSAIFDGELFNEWVDKYADTFRINRYRIESPNITDWLDDEKIKKLKKVNIQIEDLANPVLLTFLRSINIRKLKKLCETPKLIVEHYFESMLEREIDRQNLRMSVDQQNKLFKLIAQDMSSNDYTTISKEALISFIKEKAKDILQKVRESYSAQNRPTIDKLSNTLSNHAFFDKSSYGENNIEFINEFVFGNYIGLNILEFDGNWIASDERFVEPAVNSYIARDWDTRKRLWKKLESINEFLEPSIRHKFEAQLTRVVNDNSYDGVDISSLNLKNIKFFKKGSINKSIYHNCTFTNCIFYLENFNDVTFLNCTFWNCLFEFHEISEQSIQFYNCKDNTNVIQSYEESFQDDEQTEKPDVQKYILTKIWPLSQPSLRRIHYFLSNLFQTDEFTKKELIKGIKELKSKEILIDAHDSNFIQINKHKINEFKKIQGRSE
;
A
#
# COMPACT_ATOMS: atom_id res chain seq x y z
N MET A 1 -15.01 37.28 36.47
CA MET A 1 -16.43 37.49 36.11
C MET A 1 -16.68 36.92 34.73
N ILE A 2 -17.76 36.15 34.56
CA ILE A 2 -18.15 35.56 33.28
C ILE A 2 -18.86 36.63 32.45
N ASN A 3 -18.47 36.81 31.18
CA ASN A 3 -19.08 37.83 30.31
C ASN A 3 -20.49 37.40 29.88
N ARG A 4 -21.48 38.20 30.26
CA ARG A 4 -22.91 37.96 30.02
C ARG A 4 -23.25 37.76 28.54
N GLU A 5 -22.76 38.64 27.67
CA GLU A 5 -23.08 38.61 26.24
C GLU A 5 -22.48 37.38 25.56
N LYS A 6 -21.20 37.09 25.85
CA LYS A 6 -20.53 35.89 25.33
C LYS A 6 -21.23 34.61 25.76
N THR A 7 -21.72 34.53 27.01
CA THR A 7 -22.46 33.36 27.49
C THR A 7 -23.82 33.22 26.80
N ILE A 8 -24.53 34.32 26.54
CA ILE A 8 -25.80 34.28 25.81
C ILE A 8 -25.59 33.78 24.38
N GLU A 9 -24.57 34.29 23.69
CA GLU A 9 -24.24 33.85 22.32
C GLU A 9 -23.86 32.37 22.28
N LEU A 10 -23.03 31.92 23.22
CA LEU A 10 -22.63 30.52 23.34
C LEU A 10 -23.86 29.61 23.52
N TYR A 11 -24.74 29.89 24.49
CA TYR A 11 -25.93 29.07 24.71
C TYR A 11 -26.87 29.06 23.50
N LYS A 12 -27.02 30.19 22.79
CA LYS A 12 -27.80 30.26 21.55
C LYS A 12 -27.23 29.36 20.46
N LYS A 13 -25.91 29.26 20.33
CA LYS A 13 -25.26 28.36 19.35
C LYS A 13 -25.60 26.89 19.60
N TYR A 14 -25.75 26.49 20.86
CA TYR A 14 -26.21 25.15 21.26
C TYR A 14 -27.75 25.00 21.22
N GLY A 15 -28.48 25.95 20.63
CA GLY A 15 -29.94 25.88 20.43
C GLY A 15 -30.79 26.33 21.63
N PHE A 16 -30.19 26.87 22.70
CA PHE A 16 -30.96 27.40 23.82
C PHE A 16 -31.59 28.77 23.50
N LYS A 17 -32.77 29.00 24.07
CA LYS A 17 -33.44 30.31 24.09
C LYS A 17 -33.19 31.01 25.42
N HIS A 18 -32.52 32.15 25.37
CA HIS A 18 -32.33 33.03 26.52
C HIS A 18 -33.66 33.66 26.97
N ARG A 19 -33.98 33.54 28.26
CA ARG A 19 -35.20 34.06 28.90
C ARG A 19 -34.84 35.25 29.80
N LYS A 20 -35.00 36.46 29.26
CA LYS A 20 -34.76 37.71 30.02
C LYS A 20 -35.59 37.78 31.32
N SER A 21 -36.85 37.33 31.27
CA SER A 21 -37.76 37.31 32.43
C SER A 21 -37.35 36.35 33.55
N SER A 22 -36.53 35.34 33.22
CA SER A 22 -36.02 34.33 34.15
C SER A 22 -34.52 34.50 34.40
N SER A 23 -33.98 35.70 34.10
CA SER A 23 -32.57 36.05 34.31
C SER A 23 -32.46 37.17 35.34
N GLY A 24 -31.47 37.09 36.21
CA GLY A 24 -31.16 38.12 37.20
C GLY A 24 -29.99 39.01 36.80
N ASN A 25 -29.51 39.80 37.76
CA ASN A 25 -28.26 40.56 37.62
C ASN A 25 -27.04 39.63 37.62
N TYR A 26 -27.12 38.53 38.38
CA TYR A 26 -26.00 37.64 38.66
C TYR A 26 -26.13 36.23 38.06
N PHE A 27 -27.22 35.95 37.34
CA PHE A 27 -27.44 34.68 36.66
C PHE A 27 -28.26 34.87 35.38
N LEU A 28 -28.17 33.91 34.47
CA LEU A 28 -28.89 33.86 33.20
C LEU A 28 -29.79 32.63 33.13
N GLY A 29 -31.02 32.81 32.63
CA GLY A 29 -31.96 31.72 32.39
C GLY A 29 -32.01 31.33 30.93
N PHE A 30 -31.82 30.04 30.65
CA PHE A 30 -31.87 29.44 29.32
C PHE A 30 -32.92 28.34 29.27
N THR A 31 -33.61 28.21 28.15
CA THR A 31 -34.61 27.16 27.92
C THR A 31 -34.29 26.40 26.65
N TYR A 32 -34.41 25.08 26.67
CA TYR A 32 -34.18 24.17 25.55
C TYR A 32 -35.39 23.26 25.40
N LYS A 33 -35.87 23.10 24.18
CA LYS A 33 -37.05 22.27 23.88
C LYS A 33 -36.69 21.26 22.81
N THR A 34 -36.85 19.99 23.12
CA THR A 34 -36.61 18.88 22.19
C THR A 34 -37.70 17.82 22.34
N GLY A 35 -38.53 17.68 21.30
CA GLY A 35 -39.68 16.77 21.33
C GLY A 35 -40.61 17.07 22.51
N PHE A 36 -40.90 16.06 23.32
CA PHE A 36 -41.73 16.16 24.52
C PHE A 36 -41.01 16.73 25.75
N PHE A 37 -39.70 16.94 25.69
CA PHE A 37 -38.89 17.39 26.82
C PHE A 37 -38.64 18.91 26.77
N ASN A 38 -38.96 19.60 27.86
CA ASN A 38 -38.69 21.01 28.08
C ASN A 38 -37.68 21.14 29.21
N ASN A 39 -36.46 21.59 28.92
CA ASN A 39 -35.40 21.78 29.90
C ASN A 39 -35.10 23.26 30.09
N ALA A 40 -34.71 23.65 31.29
CA ALA A 40 -34.22 25.00 31.57
C ALA A 40 -32.94 24.94 32.41
N GLU A 41 -31.98 25.78 32.07
CA GLU A 41 -30.73 25.91 32.82
C GLU A 41 -30.57 27.34 33.32
N LEU A 42 -30.35 27.50 34.61
CA LEU A 42 -30.00 28.75 35.25
C LEU A 42 -28.48 28.74 35.50
N VAL A 43 -27.77 29.71 34.94
CA VAL A 43 -26.30 29.76 34.90
C VAL A 43 -25.82 30.98 35.69
N SER A 44 -25.03 30.77 36.74
CA SER A 44 -24.43 31.87 37.51
C SER A 44 -23.34 32.61 36.70
N LEU A 45 -23.27 33.93 36.85
CA LEU A 45 -22.25 34.81 36.26
C LEU A 45 -21.12 35.17 37.26
N ILE A 46 -21.31 34.89 38.55
CA ILE A 46 -20.39 35.27 39.63
C ILE A 46 -20.19 34.09 40.60
N GLY A 47 -19.01 34.00 41.22
CA GLY A 47 -18.68 33.06 42.29
C GLY A 47 -18.86 33.60 43.72
N GLU A 48 -19.04 34.91 43.90
CA GLU A 48 -19.24 35.54 45.21
C GLU A 48 -20.73 35.65 45.57
N ASP A 49 -21.04 35.48 46.85
CA ASP A 49 -22.40 35.48 47.42
C ASP A 49 -23.33 34.37 46.87
N LYS A 50 -22.76 33.16 46.73
CA LYS A 50 -23.40 31.97 46.15
C LYS A 50 -24.76 31.64 46.76
N GLU A 51 -24.92 31.80 48.07
CA GLU A 51 -26.19 31.53 48.77
C GLU A 51 -27.31 32.46 48.32
N LYS A 52 -27.01 33.75 48.14
CA LYS A 52 -27.98 34.75 47.69
C LYS A 52 -28.38 34.52 46.23
N VAL A 53 -27.40 34.27 45.35
CA VAL A 53 -27.67 33.96 43.94
C VAL A 53 -28.47 32.66 43.81
N GLU A 54 -28.17 31.65 44.63
CA GLU A 54 -28.90 30.38 44.62
C GLU A 54 -30.36 30.54 45.07
N LEU A 55 -30.63 31.37 46.09
CA LEU A 55 -31.98 31.72 46.51
C LEU A 55 -32.78 32.38 45.36
N GLU A 56 -32.22 33.39 44.69
CA GLU A 56 -32.87 34.03 43.53
C GLU A 56 -33.10 33.06 42.37
N MET A 57 -32.15 32.14 42.12
CA MET A 57 -32.30 31.10 41.11
C MET A 57 -33.40 30.09 41.49
N ASN A 58 -33.60 29.76 42.77
CA ASN A 58 -34.65 28.84 43.22
C ASN A 58 -36.05 29.40 42.90
N ASP A 59 -36.26 30.70 43.13
CA ASP A 59 -37.54 31.33 42.83
C ASP A 59 -37.85 31.26 41.32
N LYS A 60 -36.85 31.55 40.49
CA LYS A 60 -36.98 31.44 39.02
C LYS A 60 -37.07 30.01 38.50
N ALA A 61 -36.42 29.05 39.17
CA ALA A 61 -36.56 27.64 38.87
C ALA A 61 -37.99 27.16 39.13
N ASN A 62 -38.56 27.49 40.31
CA ASN A 62 -39.94 27.15 40.65
C ASN A 62 -40.97 27.73 39.67
N GLU A 63 -40.75 28.95 39.17
CA GLU A 63 -41.58 29.54 38.10
C GLU A 63 -41.51 28.73 36.79
N LEU A 64 -40.31 28.30 36.39
CA LEU A 64 -40.10 27.50 35.18
C LEU A 64 -40.65 26.08 35.30
N GLU A 65 -40.57 25.46 36.48
CA GLU A 65 -41.14 24.14 36.76
C GLU A 65 -42.67 24.15 36.67
N LYS A 66 -43.32 25.21 37.18
CA LYS A 66 -44.77 25.42 36.99
C LYS A 66 -45.17 25.57 35.53
N LEU A 67 -44.26 26.06 34.68
CA LEU A 67 -44.43 26.15 33.23
C LEU A 67 -44.09 24.83 32.50
N GLY A 68 -43.78 23.75 33.24
CA GLY A 68 -43.51 22.43 32.71
C GLY A 68 -42.07 22.19 32.25
N PHE A 69 -41.11 23.01 32.71
CA PHE A 69 -39.69 22.78 32.43
C PHE A 69 -38.99 21.99 33.54
N SER A 70 -38.13 21.05 33.19
CA SER A 70 -37.15 20.48 34.13
C SER A 70 -35.99 21.46 34.30
N THR A 71 -35.73 21.91 35.53
CA THR A 71 -34.73 22.95 35.79
C THR A 71 -33.40 22.39 36.29
N LYS A 72 -32.30 23.01 35.88
CA LYS A 72 -30.95 22.75 36.37
C LYS A 72 -30.28 24.07 36.75
N LYS A 73 -29.65 24.10 37.92
CA LYS A 73 -28.83 25.24 38.36
C LYS A 73 -27.36 24.88 38.19
N THR A 74 -26.57 25.75 37.59
CA THR A 74 -25.14 25.52 37.38
C THR A 74 -24.29 26.71 37.79
N PHE A 75 -23.17 26.39 38.44
CA PHE A 75 -22.17 27.32 38.90
C PHE A 75 -20.86 26.96 38.22
N TYR A 76 -20.40 27.82 37.32
CA TYR A 76 -19.15 27.64 36.60
C TYR A 76 -18.09 28.60 37.13
N SER A 77 -16.84 28.15 37.17
CA SER A 77 -15.67 28.92 37.58
C SER A 77 -15.14 29.83 36.47
N SER A 78 -15.35 29.46 35.20
CA SER A 78 -14.85 30.20 34.04
C SER A 78 -15.71 30.01 32.80
N PHE A 79 -15.54 30.90 31.81
CA PHE A 79 -16.20 30.77 30.51
C PHE A 79 -15.78 29.48 29.76
N ASN A 80 -14.51 29.08 29.87
CA ASN A 80 -14.01 27.86 29.24
C ASN A 80 -14.66 26.59 29.83
N GLU A 81 -14.99 26.62 31.13
CA GLU A 81 -15.72 25.54 31.77
C GLU A 81 -17.15 25.43 31.22
N ILE A 82 -17.84 26.56 30.98
CA ILE A 82 -19.16 26.56 30.33
C ILE A 82 -19.07 25.89 28.96
N GLU A 83 -18.12 26.32 28.13
CA GLU A 83 -17.96 25.75 26.78
C GLU A 83 -17.64 24.26 26.81
N THR A 84 -16.81 23.82 27.76
CA THR A 84 -16.43 22.42 27.92
C THR A 84 -17.61 21.56 28.35
N GLN A 85 -18.45 22.07 29.26
CA GLN A 85 -19.60 21.33 29.79
C GLN A 85 -20.75 21.26 28.77
N LEU A 86 -21.00 22.36 28.04
CA LEU A 86 -21.94 22.34 26.91
C LEU A 86 -21.49 21.35 25.83
N PHE A 87 -20.22 21.35 25.46
CA PHE A 87 -19.66 20.37 24.52
C PHE A 87 -19.85 18.94 25.02
N LYS A 88 -19.42 18.63 26.25
CA LYS A 88 -19.56 17.29 26.85
C LYS A 88 -21.01 16.80 26.90
N GLY A 89 -21.94 17.69 27.23
CA GLY A 89 -23.37 17.38 27.32
C GLY A 89 -24.02 17.11 25.96
N PHE A 90 -23.83 18.00 24.99
CA PHE A 90 -24.49 17.89 23.68
C PHE A 90 -23.91 16.79 22.80
N PHE A 91 -22.59 16.61 22.84
CA PHE A 91 -21.92 15.58 22.04
C PHE A 91 -21.87 14.22 22.75
N ASN A 92 -22.39 14.14 23.99
CA ASN A 92 -22.35 12.95 24.84
C ASN A 92 -21.00 12.23 24.77
N VAL A 93 -19.93 12.98 25.06
CA VAL A 93 -18.53 12.59 24.79
C VAL A 93 -18.20 11.20 25.36
N SER A 94 -18.72 10.88 26.55
CA SER A 94 -18.51 9.57 27.18
C SER A 94 -19.13 8.43 26.38
N GLN A 95 -20.35 8.60 25.85
CA GLN A 95 -20.98 7.60 25.00
C GLN A 95 -20.30 7.51 23.64
N TRP A 96 -19.92 8.65 23.07
CA TRP A 96 -19.18 8.72 21.82
C TRP A 96 -17.87 7.92 21.90
N LYS A 97 -17.05 8.16 22.93
CA LYS A 97 -15.80 7.42 23.17
C LYS A 97 -16.03 5.90 23.29
N LYS A 98 -17.13 5.47 23.93
CA LYS A 98 -17.51 4.05 24.02
C LYS A 98 -17.87 3.46 22.64
N ASN A 99 -18.63 4.19 21.83
CA ASN A 99 -19.02 3.73 20.50
C ASN A 99 -17.79 3.53 19.60
N ILE A 100 -16.89 4.52 19.54
CA ILE A 100 -15.65 4.40 18.76
C ILE A 100 -14.74 3.28 19.31
N LYS A 101 -14.69 3.09 20.63
CA LYS A 101 -13.95 1.96 21.21
C LYS A 101 -14.51 0.61 20.76
N HIS A 102 -15.83 0.47 20.71
CA HIS A 102 -16.47 -0.73 20.18
C HIS A 102 -16.20 -0.95 18.68
N GLU A 103 -16.12 0.11 17.88
CA GLU A 103 -15.73 0.01 16.47
C GLU A 103 -14.29 -0.51 16.33
N TYR A 104 -13.36 0.02 17.11
CA TYR A 104 -11.98 -0.46 17.17
C TYR A 104 -11.89 -1.93 17.62
N GLU A 105 -12.62 -2.31 18.67
CA GLU A 105 -12.67 -3.69 19.15
C GLU A 105 -13.28 -4.63 18.10
N SER A 106 -14.32 -4.20 17.40
CA SER A 106 -14.95 -4.95 16.30
C SER A 106 -13.95 -5.16 15.15
N PHE A 107 -13.22 -4.12 14.76
CA PHE A 107 -12.15 -4.19 13.77
C PHE A 107 -11.08 -5.21 14.15
N ILE A 108 -10.55 -5.13 15.38
CA ILE A 108 -9.57 -6.10 15.90
C ILE A 108 -10.14 -7.52 15.88
N ASN A 109 -11.37 -7.69 16.35
CA ASN A 109 -12.01 -9.00 16.39
C ASN A 109 -12.18 -9.59 14.98
N ASN A 110 -12.48 -8.77 13.97
CA ASN A 110 -12.57 -9.23 12.59
C ASN A 110 -11.20 -9.68 12.04
N ILE A 111 -10.13 -8.94 12.34
CA ILE A 111 -8.76 -9.35 12.01
C ILE A 111 -8.40 -10.65 12.73
N LEU A 112 -8.64 -10.76 14.03
CA LEU A 112 -8.29 -11.95 14.81
C LEU A 112 -9.08 -13.19 14.36
N LYS A 113 -10.35 -13.02 13.99
CA LYS A 113 -11.16 -14.09 13.36
C LYS A 113 -10.58 -14.56 12.03
N SER A 114 -9.85 -13.70 11.31
CA SER A 114 -9.17 -14.05 10.06
C SER A 114 -7.88 -14.84 10.26
N LEU A 115 -7.38 -14.96 11.50
CA LEU A 115 -6.19 -15.75 11.83
C LEU A 115 -6.57 -17.21 12.20
N PRO A 116 -5.66 -18.17 12.01
CA PRO A 116 -5.91 -19.58 12.32
C PRO A 116 -5.75 -19.95 13.81
N ASP A 117 -5.11 -19.11 14.63
CA ASP A 117 -4.93 -19.38 16.07
C ASP A 117 -5.70 -18.37 16.93
N ASN A 118 -6.77 -18.84 17.58
CA ASN A 118 -7.62 -18.05 18.48
C ASN A 118 -6.90 -17.56 19.75
N SER A 119 -5.67 -18.03 20.02
CA SER A 119 -4.85 -17.56 21.14
C SER A 119 -4.01 -16.32 20.81
N CYS A 120 -4.03 -15.86 19.56
CA CYS A 120 -3.25 -14.70 19.14
C CYS A 120 -3.85 -13.39 19.67
N LYS A 121 -2.97 -12.50 20.16
CA LYS A 121 -3.32 -11.12 20.48
C LYS A 121 -3.00 -10.24 19.29
N TYR A 122 -3.88 -9.28 19.02
CA TYR A 122 -3.61 -8.27 18.01
C TYR A 122 -2.43 -7.39 18.43
N LYS A 123 -1.58 -7.05 17.47
CA LYS A 123 -0.43 -6.16 17.63
C LYS A 123 -0.29 -5.39 16.33
N TYR A 124 -0.25 -4.06 16.39
CA TYR A 124 0.01 -3.25 15.22
C TYR A 124 1.42 -3.49 14.64
N ILE A 125 1.59 -3.35 13.33
CA ILE A 125 2.87 -3.49 12.63
C ILE A 125 3.38 -2.07 12.35
N ASN A 126 4.48 -1.70 13.01
CA ASN A 126 5.08 -0.39 12.81
C ASN A 126 5.98 -0.45 11.58
N SER A 127 5.38 -0.26 10.41
CA SER A 127 6.11 -0.17 9.15
C SER A 127 7.00 1.08 9.13
N PRO A 128 8.18 1.03 8.49
CA PRO A 128 8.99 2.23 8.23
C PRO A 128 8.19 3.22 7.39
N TYR A 129 8.52 4.51 7.51
CA TYR A 129 7.86 5.56 6.74
C TYR A 129 8.79 6.73 6.43
N ILE A 130 8.40 7.52 5.44
CA ILE A 130 9.03 8.79 5.08
C ILE A 130 8.04 9.91 5.44
N LYS A 131 8.48 10.88 6.24
CA LYS A 131 7.76 12.12 6.54
C LYS A 131 8.37 13.28 5.76
N ASN A 132 7.59 13.96 4.90
CA ASN A 132 8.03 15.12 4.13
C ASN A 132 9.44 14.93 3.49
N SER A 133 9.64 13.78 2.83
CA SER A 133 10.91 13.38 2.19
C SER A 133 12.08 13.02 3.11
N LYS A 134 11.87 12.95 4.43
CA LYS A 134 12.85 12.47 5.42
C LYS A 134 12.41 11.16 6.04
N LYS A 135 13.35 10.28 6.37
CA LYS A 135 13.04 9.01 7.02
C LYS A 135 12.50 9.27 8.44
N GLY A 136 11.40 8.62 8.80
CA GLY A 136 10.85 8.67 10.15
C GLY A 136 11.73 7.96 11.16
N GLU A 137 11.83 8.50 12.37
CA GLU A 137 12.68 7.97 13.44
C GLU A 137 11.89 7.28 14.57
N SER A 138 10.61 7.65 14.74
CA SER A 138 9.70 7.10 15.75
C SER A 138 8.64 6.17 15.14
N LYS A 139 7.67 5.73 15.95
CA LYS A 139 6.50 5.01 15.43
C LYS A 139 5.55 6.01 14.78
N ILE A 140 4.98 5.65 13.63
CA ILE A 140 4.10 6.54 12.86
C ILE A 140 2.90 7.06 13.67
N VAL A 141 2.21 6.18 14.40
CA VAL A 141 1.03 6.55 15.20
C VAL A 141 1.40 7.56 16.30
N GLU A 142 2.52 7.32 16.97
CA GLU A 142 3.03 8.21 18.02
C GLU A 142 3.42 9.57 17.44
N GLU A 143 4.14 9.61 16.32
CA GLU A 143 4.54 10.87 15.69
C GLU A 143 3.34 11.67 15.19
N VAL A 144 2.37 11.01 14.54
CA VAL A 144 1.13 11.63 14.08
C VAL A 144 0.37 12.21 15.27
N CYS A 145 0.10 11.41 16.30
CA CYS A 145 -0.68 11.85 17.45
C CYS A 145 0.01 12.97 18.23
N ASN A 146 1.34 12.92 18.40
CA ASN A 146 2.08 13.99 19.06
C ASN A 146 2.00 15.32 18.29
N GLY A 147 1.98 15.28 16.96
CA GLY A 147 1.79 16.46 16.11
C GLY A 147 0.43 17.14 16.28
N LEU A 148 -0.63 16.37 16.61
CA LEU A 148 -1.99 16.91 16.77
C LEU A 148 -2.15 17.89 17.94
N ASN A 149 -1.24 17.90 18.91
CA ASN A 149 -1.26 18.84 20.04
C ASN A 149 -0.71 20.22 19.68
N GLU A 150 -0.03 20.35 18.54
CA GLU A 150 0.53 21.63 18.11
C GLU A 150 -0.59 22.60 17.70
N LYS A 151 -0.40 23.89 18.01
CA LYS A 151 -1.38 24.94 17.66
C LYS A 151 -1.43 25.18 16.15
N GLY A 152 -2.61 25.57 15.67
CA GLY A 152 -2.89 25.84 14.26
C GLY A 152 -3.57 24.68 13.54
N ALA A 153 -4.22 25.00 12.43
CA ALA A 153 -4.86 23.99 11.59
C ALA A 153 -3.82 23.07 10.92
N GLU A 154 -4.16 21.80 10.75
CA GLU A 154 -3.25 20.79 10.21
C GLU A 154 -3.95 19.69 9.44
N LEU A 155 -3.40 19.40 8.26
CA LEU A 155 -3.75 18.26 7.41
C LEU A 155 -2.63 17.23 7.48
N THR A 156 -2.94 16.04 7.97
CA THR A 156 -2.04 14.88 7.94
C THR A 156 -2.48 13.91 6.85
N ILE A 157 -1.60 13.63 5.90
CA ILE A 157 -1.84 12.69 4.80
C ILE A 157 -0.98 11.44 5.04
N ILE A 158 -1.61 10.28 5.14
CA ILE A 158 -0.95 8.97 5.33
C ILE A 158 -1.15 8.14 4.06
N GLU A 159 -0.06 7.92 3.33
CA GLU A 159 -0.07 7.18 2.07
C GLU A 159 0.57 5.81 2.22
N ALA A 160 -0.10 4.78 1.72
CA ALA A 160 0.52 3.47 1.57
C ALA A 160 -0.07 2.68 0.40
N PRO A 161 0.67 1.72 -0.17
CA PRO A 161 0.10 0.70 -1.03
C PRO A 161 -1.00 -0.13 -0.33
N ALA A 162 -1.74 -0.93 -1.10
CA ALA A 162 -2.69 -1.89 -0.55
C ALA A 162 -1.96 -2.92 0.33
N GLY A 163 -2.55 -3.29 1.47
CA GLY A 163 -1.98 -4.29 2.39
C GLY A 163 -0.84 -3.79 3.30
N PHE A 164 -0.40 -2.53 3.19
CA PHE A 164 0.71 -1.98 4.00
C PHE A 164 0.26 -1.42 5.36
N GLY A 165 -1.04 -1.48 5.67
CA GLY A 165 -1.58 -1.12 6.98
C GLY A 165 -2.21 0.28 7.09
N LYS A 166 -2.71 0.88 6.00
CA LYS A 166 -3.41 2.20 6.04
C LYS A 166 -4.56 2.21 7.04
N THR A 167 -5.57 1.37 6.82
CA THR A 167 -6.74 1.24 7.69
C THR A 167 -6.34 0.85 9.11
N SER A 168 -5.38 -0.06 9.28
CA SER A 168 -4.84 -0.38 10.60
C SER A 168 -4.27 0.85 11.31
N THR A 169 -3.53 1.70 10.59
CA THR A 169 -2.97 2.95 11.13
C THR A 169 -4.07 3.92 11.56
N SER A 170 -5.13 4.06 10.78
CA SER A 170 -6.31 4.87 11.15
C SER A 170 -6.92 4.40 12.46
N TYR A 171 -7.18 3.10 12.59
CA TYR A 171 -7.75 2.52 13.81
C TYR A 171 -6.81 2.61 15.02
N GLU A 172 -5.50 2.49 14.84
CA GLU A 172 -4.55 2.73 15.93
C GLU A 172 -4.55 4.19 16.40
N ILE A 173 -4.63 5.14 15.47
CA ILE A 173 -4.74 6.57 15.79
C ILE A 173 -6.03 6.81 16.61
N LEU A 174 -7.16 6.23 16.20
CA LEU A 174 -8.40 6.31 16.98
C LEU A 174 -8.21 5.77 18.39
N ASN A 175 -7.61 4.59 18.54
CA ASN A 175 -7.38 3.99 19.84
C ASN A 175 -6.47 4.85 20.72
N TRP A 176 -5.41 5.42 20.16
CA TRP A 176 -4.51 6.34 20.85
C TRP A 176 -5.25 7.59 21.36
N LEU A 177 -6.10 8.19 20.52
CA LEU A 177 -6.90 9.37 20.88
C LEU A 177 -7.95 9.05 21.97
N LEU A 178 -8.44 7.81 22.02
CA LEU A 178 -9.37 7.37 23.06
C LEU A 178 -8.69 7.11 24.42
N GLU A 179 -7.48 6.57 24.41
CA GLU A 179 -6.72 6.23 25.63
C GLU A 179 -6.18 7.47 26.36
N ASN A 180 -5.98 8.58 25.64
CA ASN A 180 -5.46 9.81 26.20
C ASN A 180 -6.57 10.85 26.40
N THR A 181 -6.82 11.27 27.64
CA THR A 181 -7.93 12.18 27.98
C THR A 181 -7.74 13.61 27.47
N ASP A 182 -6.50 14.00 27.23
CA ASP A 182 -6.11 15.36 26.84
C ASP A 182 -6.37 15.64 25.36
N TYR A 183 -6.67 14.59 24.58
CA TYR A 183 -6.94 14.73 23.16
C TYR A 183 -8.42 15.03 22.86
N PRO A 184 -8.68 15.78 21.78
CA PRO A 184 -10.02 15.97 21.25
C PRO A 184 -10.68 14.64 20.85
N ILE A 185 -12.02 14.62 20.74
CA ILE A 185 -12.71 13.39 20.33
C ILE A 185 -12.45 13.10 18.85
N PRO A 186 -12.20 11.84 18.45
CA PRO A 186 -12.10 11.51 17.04
C PRO A 186 -13.48 11.35 16.40
N PHE A 187 -13.63 11.82 15.17
CA PHE A 187 -14.72 11.51 14.26
C PHE A 187 -14.14 10.68 13.11
N PHE A 188 -14.63 9.45 12.95
CA PHE A 188 -14.11 8.48 11.99
C PHE A 188 -15.09 8.24 10.86
N THR A 189 -14.59 8.19 9.62
CA THR A 189 -15.38 7.81 8.45
C THR A 189 -14.55 6.96 7.50
N GLU A 190 -15.17 5.91 6.96
CA GLU A 190 -14.57 4.97 6.02
C GLU A 190 -15.25 5.11 4.65
N PHE A 191 -14.55 5.59 3.63
CA PHE A 191 -15.15 5.89 2.33
C PHE A 191 -15.52 4.65 1.50
N SER A 192 -15.04 3.48 1.89
CA SER A 192 -15.44 2.20 1.27
C SER A 192 -16.97 1.97 1.28
N ARG A 193 -17.69 2.63 2.20
CA ARG A 193 -19.14 2.50 2.42
C ARG A 193 -19.99 3.40 1.53
N ASP A 194 -19.40 4.46 0.95
CA ASP A 194 -20.14 5.61 0.40
C ASP A 194 -19.76 5.95 -1.06
N ARG A 195 -19.64 4.93 -1.91
CA ARG A 195 -19.18 5.06 -3.31
C ARG A 195 -20.09 5.86 -4.26
N GLN A 196 -21.34 6.13 -3.88
CA GLN A 196 -22.36 6.70 -4.80
C GLN A 196 -22.47 8.23 -4.79
N ALA A 197 -21.79 8.92 -3.88
CA ALA A 197 -21.94 10.36 -3.70
C ALA A 197 -20.82 11.13 -4.42
N GLN A 198 -21.18 12.01 -5.35
CA GLN A 198 -20.23 12.76 -6.18
C GLN A 198 -19.57 13.96 -5.48
N VAL A 199 -20.13 14.44 -4.36
CA VAL A 199 -19.64 15.64 -3.67
C VAL A 199 -19.30 15.32 -2.21
N PHE A 200 -18.02 15.50 -1.85
CA PHE A 200 -17.47 15.19 -0.53
C PHE A 200 -18.20 15.93 0.62
N SER A 201 -18.58 17.19 0.43
CA SER A 201 -19.30 17.97 1.46
C SER A 201 -20.62 17.29 1.87
N HIS A 202 -21.35 16.71 0.92
CA HIS A 202 -22.58 15.98 1.19
C HIS A 202 -22.32 14.67 1.94
N ILE A 203 -21.22 13.97 1.63
CA ILE A 203 -20.82 12.75 2.36
C ILE A 203 -20.52 13.07 3.81
N LEU A 204 -19.68 14.08 4.05
CA LEU A 204 -19.26 14.48 5.38
C LEU A 204 -20.47 14.92 6.23
N ILE A 205 -21.35 15.77 5.69
CA ILE A 205 -22.56 16.21 6.40
C ILE A 205 -23.46 15.02 6.73
N ARG A 206 -23.66 14.09 5.78
CA ARG A 206 -24.50 12.91 5.99
C ARG A 206 -23.94 11.99 7.07
N GLU A 207 -22.64 11.75 7.08
CA GLU A 207 -22.00 10.93 8.12
C GLU A 207 -21.97 11.64 9.47
N VAL A 208 -21.84 12.97 9.49
CA VAL A 208 -22.02 13.78 10.70
C VAL A 208 -23.44 13.67 11.24
N ASP A 209 -24.47 13.81 10.41
CA ASP A 209 -25.87 13.72 10.84
C ASP A 209 -26.23 12.31 11.34
N ARG A 210 -25.68 11.28 10.68
CA ARG A 210 -25.83 9.88 11.11
C ARG A 210 -25.17 9.62 12.46
N SER A 211 -24.02 10.22 12.69
CA SER A 211 -23.20 10.05 13.90
C SER A 211 -23.72 10.87 15.08
N PHE A 212 -24.08 12.13 14.83
CA PHE A 212 -24.52 13.11 15.82
C PHE A 212 -26.00 13.47 15.65
N THR A 213 -26.87 12.47 15.70
CA THR A 213 -28.33 12.61 15.50
C THR A 213 -29.02 13.68 16.35
N SER A 214 -28.44 14.07 17.48
CA SER A 214 -28.99 15.07 18.42
C SER A 214 -28.39 16.47 18.28
N VAL A 215 -27.45 16.69 17.36
CA VAL A 215 -26.68 17.93 17.25
C VAL A 215 -26.77 18.46 15.81
N ASN A 216 -26.88 19.78 15.65
CA ASN A 216 -26.83 20.41 14.33
C ASN A 216 -25.43 20.26 13.70
N SER A 217 -25.34 19.83 12.44
CA SER A 217 -24.10 19.71 11.67
C SER A 217 -23.27 21.01 11.65
N ASP A 218 -23.90 22.19 11.61
CA ASP A 218 -23.19 23.48 11.69
C ASP A 218 -22.38 23.62 12.98
N LEU A 219 -22.96 23.16 14.10
CA LEU A 219 -22.29 23.20 15.40
C LEU A 219 -21.14 22.19 15.44
N VAL A 220 -21.29 21.02 14.82
CA VAL A 220 -20.22 20.02 14.70
C VAL A 220 -19.04 20.60 13.91
N ILE A 221 -19.30 21.23 12.76
CA ILE A 221 -18.28 21.90 11.94
C ILE A 221 -17.56 23.00 12.74
N GLU A 222 -18.27 23.82 13.52
CA GLU A 222 -17.65 24.80 14.40
C GLU A 222 -16.74 24.14 15.46
N GLN A 223 -17.15 23.02 16.05
CA GLN A 223 -16.31 22.31 17.02
C GLN A 223 -15.08 21.64 16.37
N VAL A 224 -15.19 21.20 15.12
CA VAL A 224 -14.04 20.73 14.32
C VAL A 224 -13.04 21.87 14.12
N LYS A 225 -13.49 23.05 13.66
CA LYS A 225 -12.65 24.26 13.47
C LYS A 225 -11.93 24.66 14.76
N LYS A 226 -12.62 24.60 15.91
CA LYS A 226 -12.03 24.85 17.24
C LYS A 226 -11.03 23.80 17.71
N GLY A 227 -10.84 22.70 16.97
CA GLY A 227 -9.95 21.61 17.36
C GLY A 227 -10.48 20.72 18.48
N ARG A 228 -11.80 20.71 18.74
CA ARG A 228 -12.42 19.82 19.74
C ARG A 228 -12.82 18.45 19.18
N ILE A 229 -12.86 18.35 17.86
CA ILE A 229 -13.12 17.12 17.12
C ILE A 229 -12.01 16.96 16.09
N ILE A 230 -11.32 15.83 16.10
CA ILE A 230 -10.33 15.45 15.08
C ILE A 230 -11.04 14.60 14.04
N ILE A 231 -10.91 14.94 12.76
CA ILE A 231 -11.49 14.14 11.68
C ILE A 231 -10.46 13.12 11.20
N VAL A 232 -10.84 11.85 11.14
CA VAL A 232 -10.05 10.73 10.60
C VAL A 232 -10.81 10.10 9.43
N LEU A 233 -10.25 10.23 8.24
CA LEU A 233 -10.85 9.80 6.98
C LEU A 233 -10.05 8.66 6.37
N ASP A 234 -10.63 7.45 6.31
CA ASP A 234 -9.97 6.27 5.77
C ASP A 234 -10.39 5.96 4.33
N GLY A 235 -9.41 5.71 3.46
CA GLY A 235 -9.65 5.24 2.08
C GLY A 235 -10.08 6.34 1.11
N PHE A 236 -9.46 7.51 1.15
CA PHE A 236 -9.80 8.64 0.27
C PHE A 236 -9.70 8.31 -1.23
N ASP A 237 -8.83 7.36 -1.59
CA ASP A 237 -8.71 6.86 -2.96
C ASP A 237 -9.97 6.14 -3.47
N GLU A 238 -10.81 5.59 -2.59
CA GLU A 238 -12.04 4.89 -2.97
C GLU A 238 -13.09 5.83 -3.58
N LEU A 239 -12.99 7.13 -3.35
CA LEU A 239 -13.86 8.16 -3.95
C LEU A 239 -13.46 8.54 -5.39
N LEU A 240 -12.27 8.14 -5.84
CA LEU A 240 -11.69 8.55 -7.12
C LEU A 240 -11.99 7.57 -8.26
N HIS A 241 -12.59 6.42 -7.95
CA HIS A 241 -12.67 5.27 -8.85
C HIS A 241 -13.73 5.36 -9.98
N GLU A 242 -14.62 6.36 -10.00
CA GLU A 242 -15.57 6.52 -11.12
C GLU A 242 -15.05 7.40 -12.28
N SER A 243 -13.91 8.10 -12.12
CA SER A 243 -13.38 9.01 -13.17
C SER A 243 -12.07 8.53 -13.84
N ALA A 244 -11.51 7.39 -13.40
CA ALA A 244 -10.21 6.88 -13.87
C ALA A 244 -10.29 5.89 -15.06
N ASN A 245 -11.43 5.80 -15.74
CA ASN A 245 -11.54 5.10 -17.02
C ASN A 245 -11.22 6.09 -18.14
N ASP A 246 -9.93 6.38 -18.32
CA ASP A 246 -9.23 6.49 -19.61
C ASP A 246 -7.88 7.21 -19.40
N ASP A 247 -6.82 6.60 -19.92
CA ASP A 247 -5.46 7.13 -20.07
C ASP A 247 -4.65 7.53 -18.81
N LYS A 248 -3.62 6.70 -18.54
CA LYS A 248 -2.49 6.99 -17.62
C LYS A 248 -1.65 8.25 -17.98
N ASN A 249 -2.04 9.01 -19.01
CA ASN A 249 -1.29 10.16 -19.51
C ASN A 249 -1.89 11.53 -19.11
N ASN A 250 -3.07 11.59 -18.48
CA ASN A 250 -3.69 12.87 -18.07
C ASN A 250 -3.66 13.07 -16.55
N GLN A 251 -2.56 13.64 -16.04
CA GLN A 251 -2.48 14.10 -14.64
C GLN A 251 -3.46 15.24 -14.33
N LYS A 252 -3.85 16.04 -15.34
CA LYS A 252 -4.78 17.16 -15.18
C LYS A 252 -6.21 16.70 -14.89
N GLU A 253 -6.76 15.76 -15.65
CA GLU A 253 -8.14 15.28 -15.46
C GLU A 253 -8.34 14.58 -14.09
N ASN A 254 -7.32 13.87 -13.60
CA ASN A 254 -7.36 13.22 -12.29
C ASN A 254 -7.29 14.20 -11.10
N PHE A 255 -6.64 15.36 -11.27
CA PHE A 255 -6.62 16.40 -10.23
C PHE A 255 -7.90 17.23 -10.23
N GLU A 256 -8.45 17.55 -11.42
CA GLU A 256 -9.73 18.28 -11.56
C GLU A 256 -10.91 17.55 -10.88
N SER A 257 -10.91 16.21 -10.85
CA SER A 257 -11.92 15.43 -10.12
C SER A 257 -11.72 15.42 -8.60
N THR A 258 -10.50 15.68 -8.11
CA THR A 258 -10.12 15.62 -6.69
C THR A 258 -10.10 16.99 -6.00
N GLU A 259 -9.83 18.06 -6.76
CA GLU A 259 -9.71 19.44 -6.29
C GLU A 259 -10.94 19.91 -5.46
N PRO A 260 -12.20 19.65 -5.86
CA PRO A 260 -13.36 20.04 -5.05
C PRO A 260 -13.39 19.42 -3.65
N MET A 261 -12.83 18.20 -3.52
CA MET A 261 -12.75 17.50 -2.23
C MET A 261 -11.67 18.11 -1.34
N LEU A 262 -10.49 18.41 -1.90
CA LEU A 262 -9.41 19.10 -1.20
C LEU A 262 -9.83 20.51 -0.78
N GLU A 263 -10.56 21.23 -1.63
CA GLU A 263 -11.12 22.54 -1.28
C GLU A 263 -12.12 22.43 -0.13
N THR A 264 -12.99 21.41 -0.10
CA THR A 264 -13.88 21.20 1.07
C THR A 264 -13.10 20.91 2.35
N ILE A 265 -12.00 20.14 2.27
CA ILE A 265 -11.12 19.90 3.42
C ILE A 265 -10.44 21.21 3.84
N SER A 266 -10.02 22.05 2.90
CA SER A 266 -9.41 23.35 3.19
C SER A 266 -10.37 24.29 3.95
N GLU A 267 -11.66 24.28 3.62
CA GLU A 267 -12.68 25.06 4.33
C GLU A 267 -12.86 24.65 5.80
N LEU A 268 -12.56 23.39 6.12
CA LEU A 268 -12.55 22.86 7.49
C LEU A 268 -11.25 23.19 8.23
N LEU A 269 -10.15 23.36 7.50
CA LEU A 269 -8.79 23.61 8.03
C LEU A 269 -8.57 25.08 8.42
N THR A 270 -9.33 25.53 9.43
CA THR A 270 -9.25 26.87 10.02
C THR A 270 -9.10 26.79 11.54
N ASP A 271 -8.54 27.84 12.14
CA ASP A 271 -8.22 27.94 13.58
C ASP A 271 -7.28 26.83 14.09
N ASN A 272 -7.82 25.78 14.72
CA ASN A 272 -7.06 24.68 15.32
C ASN A 272 -7.56 23.30 14.85
N SER A 273 -8.26 23.21 13.73
CA SER A 273 -8.77 21.93 13.24
C SER A 273 -7.66 20.98 12.81
N LYS A 274 -7.93 19.70 13.00
CA LYS A 274 -7.01 18.61 12.66
C LYS A 274 -7.75 17.59 11.81
N VAL A 275 -7.23 17.35 10.61
CA VAL A 275 -7.77 16.37 9.67
C VAL A 275 -6.68 15.37 9.33
N ILE A 276 -6.99 14.08 9.47
CA ILE A 276 -6.12 12.97 9.12
C ILE A 276 -6.78 12.21 7.97
N LEU A 277 -6.04 11.96 6.92
CA LEU A 277 -6.52 11.32 5.71
C LEU A 277 -5.60 10.18 5.31
N THR A 278 -6.17 9.01 5.03
CA THR A 278 -5.42 7.89 4.44
C THR A 278 -5.78 7.69 2.98
N SER A 279 -4.78 7.39 2.16
CA SER A 279 -5.00 7.14 0.72
C SER A 279 -3.95 6.20 0.14
N ARG A 280 -4.25 5.53 -0.98
CA ARG A 280 -3.22 4.89 -1.81
C ARG A 280 -2.19 5.92 -2.30
N ARG A 281 -0.98 5.45 -2.58
CA ARG A 281 0.01 6.28 -3.31
C ARG A 281 -0.58 6.57 -4.69
N SER A 282 -0.93 7.82 -4.94
CA SER A 282 -1.56 8.26 -6.18
C SER A 282 -0.73 9.38 -6.79
N ALA A 283 -0.78 9.50 -8.12
CA ALA A 283 -0.12 10.60 -8.84
C ALA A 283 -0.67 11.98 -8.43
N ILE A 284 -1.87 12.03 -7.86
CA ILE A 284 -2.53 13.27 -7.41
C ILE A 284 -1.67 13.97 -6.36
N PHE A 285 -1.14 13.26 -5.36
CA PHE A 285 -0.31 13.86 -4.31
C PHE A 285 1.14 14.08 -4.73
N ASP A 286 1.55 13.58 -5.89
CA ASP A 286 2.92 13.71 -6.43
C ASP A 286 3.02 14.68 -7.62
N GLY A 287 1.91 15.29 -8.04
CA GLY A 287 1.84 16.21 -9.18
C GLY A 287 2.14 17.68 -8.84
N GLU A 288 2.50 18.45 -9.87
CA GLU A 288 2.75 19.91 -9.74
C GLU A 288 1.53 20.67 -9.20
N LEU A 289 0.32 20.32 -9.65
CA LEU A 289 -0.94 20.94 -9.20
C LEU A 289 -1.18 20.79 -7.69
N PHE A 290 -0.79 19.66 -7.09
CA PHE A 290 -0.91 19.48 -5.65
C PHE A 290 0.09 20.35 -4.90
N ASN A 291 1.31 20.52 -5.41
CA ASN A 291 2.27 21.44 -4.82
C ASN A 291 1.79 22.89 -4.93
N GLU A 292 1.20 23.29 -6.06
CA GLU A 292 0.56 24.62 -6.19
C GLU A 292 -0.56 24.82 -5.16
N TRP A 293 -1.39 23.80 -4.93
CA TRP A 293 -2.44 23.83 -3.91
C TRP A 293 -1.87 23.91 -2.49
N VAL A 294 -0.80 23.17 -2.19
CA VAL A 294 -0.06 23.25 -0.91
C VAL A 294 0.47 24.65 -0.70
N ASP A 295 1.09 25.25 -1.72
CA ASP A 295 1.66 26.60 -1.66
C ASP A 295 0.57 27.67 -1.47
N LYS A 296 -0.59 27.52 -2.13
CA LYS A 296 -1.76 28.40 -1.97
C LYS A 296 -2.24 28.47 -0.50
N TYR A 297 -2.15 27.37 0.24
CA TYR A 297 -2.65 27.25 1.62
C TYR A 297 -1.57 27.18 2.70
N ALA A 298 -0.29 27.39 2.34
CA ALA A 298 0.84 27.29 3.26
C ALA A 298 0.73 28.20 4.49
N ASP A 299 0.10 29.38 4.34
CA ASP A 299 -0.13 30.34 5.42
C ASP A 299 -1.39 30.04 6.26
N THR A 300 -2.26 29.12 5.79
CA THR A 300 -3.55 28.82 6.43
C THR A 300 -3.46 27.62 7.35
N PHE A 301 -2.85 26.52 6.89
CA PHE A 301 -2.69 25.29 7.66
C PHE A 301 -1.42 24.55 7.29
N ARG A 302 -0.96 23.70 8.20
CA ARG A 302 0.25 22.89 8.00
C ARG A 302 -0.09 21.57 7.35
N ILE A 303 0.77 21.08 6.47
CA ILE A 303 0.60 19.80 5.79
C ILE A 303 1.74 18.86 6.19
N ASN A 304 1.36 17.71 6.75
CA ASN A 304 2.28 16.65 7.13
C ASN A 304 2.00 15.39 6.30
N ARG A 305 2.97 14.97 5.48
CA ARG A 305 2.82 13.83 4.58
C ARG A 305 3.67 12.66 5.05
N TYR A 306 3.01 11.55 5.38
CA TYR A 306 3.62 10.30 5.82
C TYR A 306 3.43 9.23 4.74
N ARG A 307 4.53 8.71 4.19
CA ARG A 307 4.52 7.60 3.23
C ARG A 307 4.97 6.33 3.94
N ILE A 308 4.03 5.42 4.22
CA ILE A 308 4.34 4.11 4.76
C ILE A 308 5.06 3.28 3.68
N GLU A 309 6.20 2.72 4.06
CA GLU A 309 7.01 1.82 3.25
C GLU A 309 6.68 0.36 3.54
N SER A 310 7.25 -0.56 2.75
CA SER A 310 7.04 -1.99 2.95
C SER A 310 7.57 -2.41 4.33
N PRO A 311 6.77 -3.09 5.16
CA PRO A 311 7.23 -3.58 6.45
C PRO A 311 8.37 -4.58 6.26
N ASN A 312 9.41 -4.48 7.09
CA ASN A 312 10.48 -5.45 7.14
C ASN A 312 10.04 -6.68 7.92
N ILE A 313 10.67 -7.83 7.71
CA ILE A 313 10.34 -9.05 8.45
C ILE A 313 10.46 -8.88 9.97
N THR A 314 11.40 -8.04 10.42
CA THR A 314 11.58 -7.66 11.84
C THR A 314 10.38 -6.92 12.43
N ASP A 315 9.59 -6.24 11.60
CA ASP A 315 8.40 -5.52 12.02
C ASP A 315 7.22 -6.50 12.24
N TRP A 316 7.27 -7.67 11.59
CA TRP A 316 6.26 -8.73 11.69
C TRP A 316 6.55 -9.74 12.81
N LEU A 317 7.79 -10.21 12.89
CA LEU A 317 8.21 -11.32 13.75
C LEU A 317 9.15 -10.83 14.85
N ASP A 318 8.84 -11.18 16.10
CA ASP A 318 9.73 -10.87 17.22
C ASP A 318 11.07 -11.63 17.09
N ASP A 319 12.14 -11.07 17.67
CA ASP A 319 13.52 -11.60 17.58
C ASP A 319 13.65 -13.08 17.94
N GLU A 320 12.85 -13.56 18.90
CA GLU A 320 12.87 -14.97 19.31
C GLU A 320 12.42 -15.90 18.17
N LYS A 321 11.40 -15.50 17.40
CA LYS A 321 10.89 -16.26 16.25
C LYS A 321 11.90 -16.22 15.10
N ILE A 322 12.48 -15.05 14.82
CA ILE A 322 13.51 -14.88 13.79
C ILE A 322 14.72 -15.76 14.08
N LYS A 323 15.24 -15.73 15.31
CA LYS A 323 16.38 -16.57 15.72
C LYS A 323 16.11 -18.07 15.54
N LYS A 324 14.87 -18.52 15.75
CA LYS A 324 14.50 -19.93 15.55
C LYS A 324 14.43 -20.30 14.07
N LEU A 325 13.80 -19.47 13.23
CA LEU A 325 13.73 -19.70 11.79
C LEU A 325 15.14 -19.73 11.16
N LYS A 326 16.04 -18.81 11.55
CA LYS A 326 17.44 -18.80 11.09
C LYS A 326 18.21 -20.07 11.48
N LYS A 327 17.95 -20.65 12.66
CA LYS A 327 18.62 -21.87 13.14
C LYS A 327 18.32 -23.10 12.28
N VAL A 328 17.20 -23.11 11.57
CA VAL A 328 16.84 -24.24 10.69
C VAL A 328 17.14 -23.98 9.21
N ASN A 329 18.09 -23.07 8.95
CA ASN A 329 18.58 -22.74 7.61
C ASN A 329 17.47 -22.28 6.63
N ILE A 330 16.39 -21.71 7.16
CA ILE A 330 15.34 -21.08 6.36
C ILE A 330 15.80 -19.67 6.00
N GLN A 331 15.85 -19.36 4.70
CA GLN A 331 16.00 -17.99 4.21
C GLN A 331 14.71 -17.24 4.55
N ILE A 332 14.76 -16.35 5.54
CA ILE A 332 13.55 -15.68 6.04
C ILE A 332 12.99 -14.72 4.98
N GLU A 333 13.87 -14.21 4.11
CA GLU A 333 13.53 -13.43 2.93
C GLU A 333 12.58 -14.17 1.99
N ASP A 334 12.68 -15.51 1.90
CA ASP A 334 11.80 -16.34 1.07
C ASP A 334 10.39 -16.45 1.68
N LEU A 335 10.28 -16.19 2.99
CA LEU A 335 9.01 -16.15 3.74
C LEU A 335 8.42 -14.75 3.84
N ALA A 336 9.00 -13.75 3.17
CA ALA A 336 8.59 -12.34 3.24
C ALA A 336 7.25 -12.04 2.54
N ASN A 337 6.37 -13.03 2.42
CA ASN A 337 5.00 -12.85 1.98
C ASN A 337 4.13 -12.39 3.17
N PRO A 338 3.37 -11.28 3.08
CA PRO A 338 2.55 -10.77 4.17
C PRO A 338 1.59 -11.81 4.78
N VAL A 339 1.05 -12.72 3.96
CA VAL A 339 0.13 -13.77 4.40
C VAL A 339 0.86 -14.80 5.27
N LEU A 340 2.03 -15.27 4.82
CA LEU A 340 2.86 -16.19 5.59
C LEU A 340 3.41 -15.54 6.86
N LEU A 341 3.85 -14.28 6.78
CA LEU A 341 4.31 -13.52 7.95
C LEU A 341 3.19 -13.34 8.97
N THR A 342 1.96 -13.06 8.52
CA THR A 342 0.77 -13.01 9.38
C THR A 342 0.53 -14.34 10.08
N PHE A 343 0.62 -15.45 9.36
CA PHE A 343 0.50 -16.79 9.93
C PHE A 343 1.58 -17.08 10.97
N LEU A 344 2.85 -16.90 10.61
CA LEU A 344 3.99 -17.11 11.50
C LEU A 344 3.95 -16.21 12.75
N ARG A 345 3.36 -15.02 12.62
CA ARG A 345 3.10 -14.11 13.74
C ARG A 345 2.00 -14.64 14.65
N SER A 346 0.92 -15.18 14.08
CA SER A 346 -0.24 -15.69 14.81
C SER A 346 0.04 -16.94 15.64
N ILE A 347 0.93 -17.82 15.18
CA ILE A 347 1.26 -19.06 15.88
C ILE A 347 2.10 -18.79 17.13
N ASN A 348 1.79 -19.50 18.21
CA ASN A 348 2.61 -19.45 19.41
C ASN A 348 3.98 -20.11 19.22
N ILE A 349 4.90 -19.82 20.14
CA ILE A 349 6.28 -20.29 20.06
C ILE A 349 6.43 -21.82 20.13
N ARG A 350 5.47 -22.53 20.75
CA ARG A 350 5.48 -23.99 20.85
C ARG A 350 5.10 -24.62 19.52
N LYS A 351 4.06 -24.10 18.85
CA LYS A 351 3.68 -24.51 17.49
C LYS A 351 4.78 -24.17 16.50
N LEU A 352 5.40 -22.99 16.60
CA LEU A 352 6.53 -22.63 15.74
C LEU A 352 7.70 -23.61 15.87
N LYS A 353 8.02 -24.06 17.09
CA LYS A 353 9.07 -25.08 17.28
C LYS A 353 8.77 -26.39 16.53
N LYS A 354 7.52 -26.85 16.54
CA LYS A 354 7.10 -28.03 15.78
C LYS A 354 7.22 -27.81 14.27
N LEU A 355 6.79 -26.65 13.77
CA LEU A 355 6.95 -26.30 12.34
C LEU A 355 8.44 -26.21 11.93
N CYS A 356 9.30 -25.78 12.85
CA CYS A 356 10.74 -25.75 12.65
C CYS A 356 11.37 -27.14 12.59
N GLU A 357 10.68 -28.21 13.00
CA GLU A 357 11.15 -29.59 12.78
C GLU A 357 10.97 -30.02 11.31
N THR A 358 9.98 -29.45 10.61
CA THR A 358 9.68 -29.67 9.20
C THR A 358 9.59 -28.36 8.40
N PRO A 359 10.70 -27.59 8.27
CA PRO A 359 10.72 -26.29 7.59
C PRO A 359 10.10 -26.26 6.19
N LYS A 360 10.26 -27.37 5.45
CA LYS A 360 9.77 -27.50 4.07
C LYS A 360 8.24 -27.43 3.98
N LEU A 361 7.54 -27.71 5.08
CA LEU A 361 6.08 -27.83 5.15
C LEU A 361 5.39 -26.58 5.71
N ILE A 362 6.09 -25.47 5.89
CA ILE A 362 5.50 -24.25 6.48
C ILE A 362 4.32 -23.74 5.65
N VAL A 363 4.43 -23.79 4.32
CA VAL A 363 3.37 -23.35 3.40
C VAL A 363 2.18 -24.30 3.48
N GLU A 364 2.42 -25.61 3.48
CA GLU A 364 1.41 -26.65 3.64
C GLU A 364 0.64 -26.47 4.94
N HIS A 365 1.35 -26.30 6.05
CA HIS A 365 0.73 -26.09 7.35
C HIS A 365 -0.07 -24.78 7.43
N TYR A 366 0.31 -23.75 6.68
CA TYR A 366 -0.52 -22.55 6.53
C TYR A 366 -1.86 -22.88 5.86
N PHE A 367 -1.84 -23.55 4.70
CA PHE A 367 -3.06 -23.91 3.98
C PHE A 367 -3.93 -24.90 4.79
N GLU A 368 -3.34 -25.93 5.40
CA GLU A 368 -4.03 -26.86 6.28
C GLU A 368 -4.72 -26.13 7.43
N SER A 369 -4.00 -25.27 8.16
CA SER A 369 -4.56 -24.53 9.29
C SER A 369 -5.72 -23.62 8.88
N MET A 370 -5.63 -22.98 7.71
CA MET A 370 -6.70 -22.14 7.17
C MET A 370 -7.94 -22.97 6.78
N LEU A 371 -7.74 -24.10 6.11
CA LEU A 371 -8.83 -24.97 5.65
C LEU A 371 -9.51 -25.72 6.82
N GLU A 372 -8.75 -26.13 7.83
CA GLU A 372 -9.29 -26.70 9.08
C GLU A 372 -10.17 -25.68 9.81
N ARG A 373 -9.74 -24.42 9.86
CA ARG A 373 -10.56 -23.36 10.48
C ARG A 373 -11.89 -23.16 9.73
N GLU A 374 -11.91 -23.30 8.41
CA GLU A 374 -13.13 -23.10 7.61
C GLU A 374 -14.17 -24.20 7.84
N ILE A 375 -13.74 -25.41 8.20
CA ILE A 375 -14.62 -26.49 8.67
C ILE A 375 -15.45 -26.00 9.86
N ASP A 376 -14.81 -25.41 10.86
CA ASP A 376 -15.47 -24.91 12.06
C ASP A 376 -16.27 -23.63 11.79
N ARG A 377 -15.68 -22.65 11.10
CA ARG A 377 -16.28 -21.32 10.85
C ARG A 377 -17.57 -21.41 10.07
N GLN A 378 -17.63 -22.29 9.07
CA GLN A 378 -18.78 -22.46 8.19
C GLN A 378 -19.69 -23.63 8.62
N ASN A 379 -19.31 -24.37 9.68
CA ASN A 379 -19.92 -25.67 10.01
C ASN A 379 -19.95 -26.61 8.78
N LEU A 380 -18.84 -26.62 8.05
CA LEU A 380 -18.65 -27.28 6.77
C LEU A 380 -18.03 -28.67 7.00
N ARG A 381 -18.76 -29.75 6.73
CA ARG A 381 -18.25 -31.13 6.83
C ARG A 381 -17.45 -31.55 5.58
N MET A 382 -16.54 -30.70 5.14
CA MET A 382 -15.66 -30.94 4.00
C MET A 382 -14.21 -31.05 4.48
N SER A 383 -13.55 -32.18 4.21
CA SER A 383 -12.16 -32.37 4.63
C SER A 383 -11.21 -31.40 3.90
N VAL A 384 -10.03 -31.18 4.47
CA VAL A 384 -8.97 -30.34 3.87
C VAL A 384 -8.66 -30.79 2.43
N ASP A 385 -8.54 -32.09 2.18
CA ASP A 385 -8.31 -32.64 0.83
C ASP A 385 -9.44 -32.32 -0.16
N GLN A 386 -10.69 -32.37 0.31
CA GLN A 386 -11.85 -32.04 -0.53
C GLN A 386 -11.88 -30.55 -0.87
N GLN A 387 -11.56 -29.69 0.09
CA GLN A 387 -11.45 -28.25 -0.13
C GLN A 387 -10.31 -27.92 -1.09
N ASN A 388 -9.14 -28.54 -0.92
CA ASN A 388 -8.01 -28.36 -1.84
C ASN A 388 -8.35 -28.76 -3.28
N LYS A 389 -9.05 -29.88 -3.47
CA LYS A 389 -9.54 -30.30 -4.80
C LYS A 389 -10.49 -29.28 -5.41
N LEU A 390 -11.40 -28.71 -4.61
CA LEU A 390 -12.33 -27.68 -5.07
C LEU A 390 -11.57 -26.42 -5.55
N PHE A 391 -10.68 -25.87 -4.73
CA PHE A 391 -9.95 -24.65 -5.10
C PHE A 391 -9.01 -24.87 -6.28
N LYS A 392 -8.42 -26.06 -6.40
CA LYS A 392 -7.65 -26.47 -7.57
C LYS A 392 -8.48 -26.42 -8.85
N LEU A 393 -9.71 -26.97 -8.84
CA LEU A 393 -10.62 -26.93 -9.99
C LEU A 393 -10.98 -25.49 -10.39
N ILE A 394 -11.23 -24.62 -9.41
CA ILE A 394 -11.56 -23.21 -9.66
C ILE A 394 -10.37 -22.48 -10.29
N ALA A 395 -9.17 -22.63 -9.73
CA ALA A 395 -7.96 -22.04 -10.30
C ALA A 395 -7.64 -22.59 -11.70
N GLN A 396 -7.94 -23.87 -11.95
CA GLN A 396 -7.77 -24.48 -13.26
C GLN A 396 -8.71 -23.85 -14.29
N ASP A 397 -9.98 -23.66 -13.94
CA ASP A 397 -10.96 -23.02 -14.82
C ASP A 397 -10.60 -21.57 -15.14
N MET A 398 -10.18 -20.80 -14.12
CA MET A 398 -9.65 -19.44 -14.26
C MET A 398 -8.50 -19.38 -15.28
N SER A 399 -7.50 -20.25 -15.12
CA SER A 399 -6.34 -20.27 -16.04
C SER A 399 -6.67 -20.80 -17.44
N SER A 400 -7.64 -21.72 -17.58
CA SER A 400 -8.00 -22.31 -18.87
C SER A 400 -8.85 -21.37 -19.72
N ASN A 401 -9.62 -20.49 -19.07
CA ASN A 401 -10.51 -19.53 -19.72
C ASN A 401 -9.99 -18.08 -19.65
N ASP A 402 -8.74 -17.89 -19.22
CA ASP A 402 -8.03 -16.60 -19.17
C ASP A 402 -8.74 -15.49 -18.37
N TYR A 403 -9.21 -15.81 -17.16
CA TYR A 403 -9.80 -14.83 -16.25
C TYR A 403 -9.31 -15.00 -14.80
N THR A 404 -9.28 -13.91 -14.04
CA THR A 404 -8.89 -13.90 -12.61
C THR A 404 -10.04 -13.51 -11.67
N THR A 405 -11.13 -12.96 -12.22
CA THR A 405 -12.34 -12.54 -11.50
C THR A 405 -13.58 -13.24 -12.07
N ILE A 406 -14.53 -13.63 -11.22
CA ILE A 406 -15.77 -14.30 -11.60
C ILE A 406 -16.96 -13.74 -10.84
N SER A 407 -18.13 -13.59 -11.45
CA SER A 407 -19.33 -13.17 -10.71
C SER A 407 -19.74 -14.22 -9.68
N LYS A 408 -20.32 -13.79 -8.56
CA LYS A 408 -20.76 -14.72 -7.51
C LYS A 408 -21.70 -15.80 -8.03
N GLU A 409 -22.63 -15.42 -8.90
CA GLU A 409 -23.60 -16.33 -9.50
C GLU A 409 -22.91 -17.37 -10.39
N ALA A 410 -21.93 -16.94 -11.21
CA ALA A 410 -21.16 -17.83 -12.07
C ALA A 410 -20.28 -18.78 -11.23
N LEU A 411 -19.65 -18.30 -10.16
CA LEU A 411 -18.88 -19.15 -9.24
C LEU A 411 -19.76 -20.22 -8.59
N ILE A 412 -20.95 -19.84 -8.12
CA ILE A 412 -21.92 -20.79 -7.57
C ILE A 412 -22.33 -21.82 -8.63
N SER A 413 -22.57 -21.41 -9.88
CA SER A 413 -22.89 -22.33 -10.98
C SER A 413 -21.74 -23.30 -11.27
N PHE A 414 -20.52 -22.77 -11.35
CA PHE A 414 -19.30 -23.56 -11.55
C PHE A 414 -19.14 -24.64 -10.47
N ILE A 415 -19.27 -24.26 -9.18
CA ILE A 415 -19.14 -25.19 -8.06
C ILE A 415 -20.20 -26.31 -8.17
N LYS A 416 -21.44 -25.98 -8.52
CA LYS A 416 -22.53 -26.97 -8.68
C LYS A 416 -22.24 -27.97 -9.79
N GLU A 417 -21.72 -27.50 -10.91
CA GLU A 417 -21.53 -28.31 -12.12
C GLU A 417 -20.23 -29.12 -12.08
N LYS A 418 -19.11 -28.45 -11.79
CA LYS A 418 -17.76 -29.03 -11.90
C LYS A 418 -17.29 -29.73 -10.63
N ALA A 419 -17.83 -29.37 -9.46
CA ALA A 419 -17.47 -30.01 -8.18
C ALA A 419 -18.60 -30.90 -7.60
N LYS A 420 -19.59 -31.28 -8.42
CA LYS A 420 -20.79 -32.03 -8.00
C LYS A 420 -20.48 -33.28 -7.16
N ASP A 421 -19.49 -34.06 -7.57
CA ASP A 421 -19.10 -35.30 -6.88
C ASP A 421 -18.53 -35.05 -5.49
N ILE A 422 -17.77 -33.96 -5.33
CA ILE A 422 -17.23 -33.52 -4.03
C ILE A 422 -18.40 -33.10 -3.14
N LEU A 423 -19.34 -32.30 -3.68
CA LEU A 423 -20.50 -31.82 -2.94
C LEU A 423 -21.41 -32.96 -2.49
N GLN A 424 -21.62 -34.00 -3.32
CA GLN A 424 -22.43 -35.15 -2.94
C GLN A 424 -21.82 -35.92 -1.77
N LYS A 425 -20.52 -36.23 -1.84
CA LYS A 425 -19.79 -36.89 -0.74
C LYS A 425 -19.86 -36.09 0.56
N VAL A 426 -19.70 -34.76 0.47
CA VAL A 426 -19.83 -33.88 1.64
C VAL A 426 -21.26 -33.91 2.19
N ARG A 427 -22.29 -33.86 1.35
CA ARG A 427 -23.70 -33.94 1.79
C ARG A 427 -24.03 -35.25 2.49
N GLU A 428 -23.45 -36.36 2.06
CA GLU A 428 -23.64 -37.68 2.69
C GLU A 428 -23.10 -37.73 4.12
N SER A 429 -22.06 -36.94 4.43
CA SER A 429 -21.49 -36.85 5.78
C SER A 429 -22.39 -36.12 6.79
N TYR A 430 -23.44 -35.42 6.33
CA TYR A 430 -24.44 -34.79 7.21
C TYR A 430 -25.54 -35.78 7.59
N SER A 431 -26.05 -35.65 8.82
CA SER A 431 -27.26 -36.35 9.25
C SER A 431 -28.46 -35.94 8.39
N ALA A 432 -29.45 -36.84 8.24
CA ALA A 432 -30.62 -36.59 7.40
C ALA A 432 -31.35 -35.28 7.74
N GLN A 433 -31.37 -34.88 9.01
CA GLN A 433 -32.01 -33.64 9.48
C GLN A 433 -31.23 -32.37 9.12
N ASN A 434 -29.89 -32.44 9.04
CA ASN A 434 -29.03 -31.27 8.83
C ASN A 434 -28.39 -31.25 7.43
N ARG A 435 -28.81 -32.13 6.52
CA ARG A 435 -28.22 -32.29 5.19
C ARG A 435 -28.52 -31.06 4.33
N PRO A 436 -27.51 -30.25 3.95
CA PRO A 436 -27.74 -29.08 3.11
C PRO A 436 -28.12 -29.49 1.69
N THR A 437 -28.80 -28.59 0.96
CA THR A 437 -28.95 -28.72 -0.50
C THR A 437 -27.62 -28.41 -1.19
N ILE A 438 -27.47 -28.84 -2.45
CA ILE A 438 -26.29 -28.49 -3.26
C ILE A 438 -26.19 -26.97 -3.41
N ASP A 439 -27.31 -26.28 -3.58
CA ASP A 439 -27.34 -24.81 -3.68
C ASP A 439 -26.83 -24.13 -2.40
N LYS A 440 -27.30 -24.58 -1.24
CA LYS A 440 -26.87 -24.03 0.06
C LYS A 440 -25.37 -24.28 0.29
N LEU A 441 -24.89 -25.48 -0.04
CA LEU A 441 -23.48 -25.83 0.11
C LEU A 441 -22.60 -25.02 -0.84
N SER A 442 -23.00 -24.88 -2.11
CA SER A 442 -22.27 -24.09 -3.11
C SER A 442 -22.22 -22.61 -2.74
N ASN A 443 -23.34 -22.05 -2.25
CA ASN A 443 -23.36 -20.68 -1.74
C ASN A 443 -22.45 -20.52 -0.51
N THR A 444 -22.42 -21.51 0.40
CA THR A 444 -21.51 -21.48 1.56
C THR A 444 -20.05 -21.43 1.13
N LEU A 445 -19.66 -22.29 0.18
CA LEU A 445 -18.31 -22.35 -0.39
C LEU A 445 -17.93 -21.08 -1.17
N SER A 446 -18.89 -20.40 -1.81
CA SER A 446 -18.65 -19.11 -2.47
C SER A 446 -18.26 -17.98 -1.50
N ASN A 447 -18.53 -18.14 -0.19
CA ASN A 447 -18.14 -17.20 0.86
C ASN A 447 -16.93 -17.68 1.68
N HIS A 448 -16.11 -18.56 1.08
CA HIS A 448 -14.90 -19.08 1.74
C HIS A 448 -13.85 -17.99 1.96
N ALA A 449 -13.01 -18.15 2.98
CA ALA A 449 -11.97 -17.16 3.34
C ALA A 449 -10.87 -16.96 2.30
N PHE A 450 -10.81 -17.83 1.29
CA PHE A 450 -9.87 -17.70 0.17
C PHE A 450 -10.43 -16.85 -0.96
N PHE A 451 -11.67 -16.39 -0.84
CA PHE A 451 -12.30 -15.48 -1.78
C PHE A 451 -12.54 -14.12 -1.13
N ASP A 452 -12.40 -13.08 -1.93
CA ASP A 452 -12.78 -11.71 -1.58
C ASP A 452 -13.54 -11.05 -2.74
N LYS A 453 -14.22 -9.95 -2.46
CA LYS A 453 -14.86 -9.14 -3.51
C LYS A 453 -13.78 -8.45 -4.32
N SER A 454 -13.85 -8.57 -5.64
CA SER A 454 -12.91 -7.85 -6.50
C SER A 454 -13.14 -6.35 -6.40
N SER A 455 -12.06 -5.59 -6.60
CA SER A 455 -12.16 -4.13 -6.73
C SER A 455 -12.87 -3.71 -8.03
N TYR A 456 -12.97 -4.63 -9.00
CA TYR A 456 -13.53 -4.40 -10.33
C TYR A 456 -14.87 -5.13 -10.52
N GLY A 457 -15.94 -4.36 -10.73
CA GLY A 457 -17.29 -4.86 -11.01
C GLY A 457 -18.13 -5.19 -9.77
N GLU A 458 -19.40 -4.79 -9.77
CA GLU A 458 -20.32 -5.12 -8.68
C GLU A 458 -20.48 -6.65 -8.55
N ASN A 459 -20.26 -7.18 -7.34
CA ASN A 459 -20.50 -8.58 -6.98
C ASN A 459 -19.58 -9.63 -7.66
N ASN A 460 -18.45 -9.20 -8.22
CA ASN A 460 -17.39 -10.10 -8.67
C ASN A 460 -16.53 -10.58 -7.49
N ILE A 461 -16.00 -11.80 -7.65
CA ILE A 461 -15.22 -12.54 -6.66
C ILE A 461 -13.88 -12.92 -7.28
N GLU A 462 -12.82 -12.78 -6.51
CA GLU A 462 -11.47 -13.24 -6.83
C GLU A 462 -10.84 -13.96 -5.65
N PHE A 463 -9.70 -14.62 -5.86
CA PHE A 463 -8.92 -15.13 -4.75
C PHE A 463 -8.42 -13.97 -3.89
N ILE A 464 -8.47 -14.12 -2.57
CA ILE A 464 -8.14 -13.09 -1.58
C ILE A 464 -6.74 -12.45 -1.76
N ASN A 465 -5.80 -13.19 -2.34
CA ASN A 465 -4.51 -12.65 -2.77
C ASN A 465 -3.82 -13.59 -3.78
N GLU A 466 -2.80 -13.05 -4.45
CA GLU A 466 -1.96 -13.78 -5.41
C GLU A 466 -1.22 -14.96 -4.81
N PHE A 467 -0.94 -14.97 -3.49
CA PHE A 467 -0.26 -16.09 -2.85
C PHE A 467 -1.15 -17.34 -2.81
N VAL A 468 -2.42 -17.18 -2.42
CA VAL A 468 -3.42 -18.26 -2.42
C VAL A 468 -3.71 -18.71 -3.86
N PHE A 469 -3.91 -17.75 -4.77
CA PHE A 469 -4.16 -18.06 -6.18
C PHE A 469 -3.00 -18.82 -6.80
N GLY A 470 -1.79 -18.27 -6.67
CA GLY A 470 -0.54 -18.85 -7.16
C GLY A 470 -0.28 -20.24 -6.62
N ASN A 471 -0.62 -20.51 -5.35
CA ASN A 471 -0.47 -21.85 -4.79
C ASN A 471 -1.24 -22.91 -5.59
N TYR A 472 -2.52 -22.61 -5.91
CA TYR A 472 -3.37 -23.54 -6.66
C TYR A 472 -3.02 -23.59 -8.15
N ILE A 473 -2.58 -22.49 -8.76
CA ILE A 473 -2.03 -22.49 -10.11
C ILE A 473 -0.77 -23.36 -10.17
N GLY A 474 0.17 -23.21 -9.24
CA GLY A 474 1.37 -24.05 -9.17
C GLY A 474 1.05 -25.53 -8.96
N LEU A 475 0.02 -25.86 -8.18
CA LEU A 475 -0.45 -27.25 -8.03
C LEU A 475 -1.00 -27.79 -9.36
N ASN A 476 -1.75 -26.97 -10.11
CA ASN A 476 -2.23 -27.33 -11.44
C ASN A 476 -1.06 -27.59 -12.40
N ILE A 477 -0.05 -26.72 -12.43
CA ILE A 477 1.15 -26.88 -13.27
C ILE A 477 1.90 -28.18 -12.93
N LEU A 478 2.10 -28.47 -11.63
CA LEU A 478 2.84 -29.65 -11.19
C LEU A 478 2.14 -30.96 -11.53
N GLU A 479 0.82 -31.00 -11.39
CA GLU A 479 0.00 -32.19 -11.65
C GLU A 479 -0.51 -32.27 -13.10
N PHE A 480 -0.17 -31.31 -13.96
CA PHE A 480 -0.59 -31.34 -15.36
C PHE A 480 0.13 -32.46 -16.12
N ASP A 481 -0.66 -33.38 -16.68
CA ASP A 481 -0.18 -34.46 -17.55
C ASP A 481 0.07 -33.91 -18.96
N GLY A 482 1.24 -33.30 -19.16
CA GLY A 482 1.68 -32.75 -20.45
C GLY A 482 2.48 -31.46 -20.30
N ASN A 483 2.55 -30.71 -21.39
CA ASN A 483 3.11 -29.36 -21.42
C ASN A 483 2.03 -28.37 -20.98
N TRP A 484 2.29 -27.61 -19.92
CA TRP A 484 1.42 -26.50 -19.55
C TRP A 484 1.54 -25.41 -20.62
N ILE A 485 0.42 -24.85 -21.09
CA ILE A 485 0.38 -23.90 -22.24
C ILE A 485 -0.28 -22.56 -21.87
N ALA A 486 -0.88 -22.41 -20.68
CA ALA A 486 -1.39 -21.10 -20.25
C ALA A 486 -0.20 -20.15 -20.00
N SER A 487 0.15 -19.40 -21.06
CA SER A 487 1.39 -18.62 -21.18
C SER A 487 1.28 -17.21 -20.63
N ASP A 488 0.15 -16.88 -20.01
CA ASP A 488 -0.06 -15.55 -19.47
C ASP A 488 0.69 -15.38 -18.15
N GLU A 489 1.49 -14.31 -18.09
CA GLU A 489 2.23 -13.87 -16.91
C GLU A 489 1.32 -13.76 -15.67
N ARG A 490 0.06 -13.36 -15.86
CA ARG A 490 -0.97 -13.22 -14.79
C ARG A 490 -1.19 -14.51 -14.00
N PHE A 491 -0.85 -15.68 -14.55
CA PHE A 491 -0.94 -16.97 -13.85
C PHE A 491 0.44 -17.50 -13.43
N VAL A 492 1.45 -17.32 -14.27
CA VAL A 492 2.80 -17.84 -14.02
C VAL A 492 3.49 -17.07 -12.89
N GLU A 493 3.38 -15.74 -12.86
CA GLU A 493 4.03 -14.92 -11.82
C GLU A 493 3.50 -15.26 -10.40
N PRO A 494 2.17 -15.33 -10.15
CA PRO A 494 1.66 -15.77 -8.85
C PRO A 494 2.14 -17.18 -8.47
N ALA A 495 2.20 -18.11 -9.42
CA ALA A 495 2.68 -19.48 -9.17
C ALA A 495 4.14 -19.49 -8.75
N VAL A 496 5.00 -18.73 -9.44
CA VAL A 496 6.42 -18.57 -9.07
C VAL A 496 6.54 -17.96 -7.68
N ASN A 497 5.90 -16.82 -7.44
CA ASN A 497 6.00 -16.06 -6.19
C ASN A 497 5.51 -16.86 -4.97
N SER A 498 4.44 -17.63 -5.11
CA SER A 498 3.92 -18.48 -4.03
C SER A 498 4.78 -19.71 -3.72
N TYR A 499 5.65 -20.12 -4.65
CA TYR A 499 6.53 -21.29 -4.49
C TYR A 499 7.94 -20.93 -4.01
N ILE A 500 8.34 -19.65 -3.97
CA ILE A 500 9.66 -19.22 -3.48
C ILE A 500 9.95 -19.73 -2.06
N ALA A 501 8.92 -19.73 -1.20
CA ALA A 501 8.97 -20.17 0.20
C ALA A 501 9.14 -21.69 0.37
N ARG A 502 9.00 -22.48 -0.70
CA ARG A 502 9.05 -23.95 -0.66
C ARG A 502 10.47 -24.47 -0.81
N ASP A 503 10.63 -25.76 -0.57
CA ASP A 503 11.93 -26.42 -0.68
C ASP A 503 12.45 -26.48 -2.13
N TRP A 504 13.76 -26.65 -2.25
CA TRP A 504 14.44 -26.62 -3.55
C TRP A 504 13.91 -27.66 -4.54
N ASP A 505 13.56 -28.87 -4.10
CA ASP A 505 13.08 -29.92 -5.00
C ASP A 505 11.74 -29.53 -5.62
N THR A 506 10.85 -28.93 -4.82
CA THR A 506 9.55 -28.45 -5.30
C THR A 506 9.69 -27.26 -6.24
N ARG A 507 10.54 -26.27 -5.92
CA ARG A 507 10.81 -25.13 -6.81
C ARG A 507 11.40 -25.56 -8.16
N LYS A 508 12.36 -26.50 -8.13
CA LYS A 508 12.97 -27.04 -9.35
C LYS A 508 11.98 -27.83 -10.20
N ARG A 509 11.09 -28.61 -9.58
CA ARG A 509 10.02 -29.32 -10.30
C ARG A 509 9.08 -28.33 -11.00
N LEU A 510 8.70 -27.24 -10.32
CA LEU A 510 7.86 -26.20 -10.91
C LEU A 510 8.56 -25.57 -12.12
N TRP A 511 9.84 -25.16 -11.97
CA TRP A 511 10.61 -24.61 -13.08
C TRP A 511 10.67 -25.54 -14.29
N LYS A 512 10.93 -26.83 -14.06
CA LYS A 512 10.95 -27.83 -15.15
C LYS A 512 9.59 -27.97 -15.86
N LYS A 513 8.48 -27.87 -15.13
CA LYS A 513 7.13 -27.92 -15.72
C LYS A 513 6.79 -26.67 -16.53
N LEU A 514 7.45 -25.55 -16.25
CA LEU A 514 7.31 -24.29 -16.99
C LEU A 514 8.20 -24.19 -18.23
N GLU A 515 9.10 -25.16 -18.46
CA GLU A 515 10.03 -25.17 -19.59
C GLU A 515 9.33 -25.01 -20.94
N SER A 516 8.14 -25.58 -21.12
CA SER A 516 7.34 -25.43 -22.34
C SER A 516 6.79 -24.04 -22.58
N ILE A 517 6.72 -23.20 -21.54
CA ILE A 517 6.20 -21.82 -21.61
C ILE A 517 7.33 -20.79 -21.70
N ASN A 518 8.54 -21.16 -21.30
CA ASN A 518 9.70 -20.26 -21.28
C ASN A 518 9.96 -19.55 -22.61
N GLU A 519 9.61 -20.15 -23.75
CA GLU A 519 9.75 -19.52 -25.08
C GLU A 519 8.75 -18.36 -25.31
N PHE A 520 7.63 -18.34 -24.59
CA PHE A 520 6.56 -17.33 -24.73
C PHE A 520 6.66 -16.20 -23.71
N LEU A 521 7.46 -16.39 -22.65
CA LEU A 521 7.71 -15.34 -21.66
C LEU A 521 8.70 -14.31 -22.19
N GLU A 522 8.51 -13.05 -21.81
CA GLU A 522 9.51 -12.02 -22.05
C GLU A 522 10.84 -12.42 -21.37
N PRO A 523 11.99 -12.20 -22.02
CA PRO A 523 13.28 -12.69 -21.54
C PRO A 523 13.66 -12.24 -20.13
N SER A 524 13.40 -10.98 -19.76
CA SER A 524 13.66 -10.46 -18.42
C SER A 524 12.79 -11.17 -17.38
N ILE A 525 11.51 -11.40 -17.68
CA ILE A 525 10.58 -12.16 -16.82
C ILE A 525 11.05 -13.62 -16.67
N ARG A 526 11.39 -14.30 -17.77
CA ARG A 526 11.92 -15.67 -17.73
C ARG A 526 13.16 -15.75 -16.84
N HIS A 527 14.10 -14.82 -17.05
CA HIS A 527 15.33 -14.73 -16.27
C HIS A 527 15.02 -14.48 -14.77
N LYS A 528 14.03 -13.65 -14.45
CA LYS A 528 13.57 -13.41 -13.07
C LYS A 528 13.03 -14.70 -12.45
N PHE A 529 12.17 -15.43 -13.14
CA PHE A 529 11.54 -16.65 -12.62
C PHE A 529 12.55 -17.80 -12.41
N GLU A 530 13.47 -18.00 -13.35
CA GLU A 530 14.57 -18.95 -13.16
C GLU A 530 15.37 -18.60 -11.91
N ALA A 531 15.84 -17.35 -11.82
CA ALA A 531 16.62 -16.89 -10.69
C ALA A 531 15.90 -17.09 -9.34
N GLN A 532 14.59 -16.79 -9.28
CA GLN A 532 13.79 -16.95 -8.06
C GLN A 532 13.63 -18.42 -7.65
N LEU A 533 13.33 -19.33 -8.59
CA LEU A 533 13.04 -20.73 -8.28
C LEU A 533 14.29 -21.58 -8.08
N THR A 534 15.33 -21.38 -8.89
CA THR A 534 16.52 -22.26 -8.92
C THR A 534 17.69 -21.69 -8.13
N ARG A 535 17.72 -20.37 -7.89
CA ARG A 535 18.86 -19.59 -7.37
C ARG A 535 20.10 -19.61 -8.26
N VAL A 536 19.97 -20.14 -9.47
CA VAL A 536 21.05 -20.22 -10.44
C VAL A 536 20.50 -19.99 -11.83
N VAL A 537 21.02 -19.00 -12.54
CA VAL A 537 20.67 -18.77 -13.95
C VAL A 537 21.71 -19.45 -14.80
N ASN A 538 21.32 -20.40 -15.65
CA ASN A 538 22.24 -21.15 -16.52
C ASN A 538 21.68 -21.41 -17.92
N ASP A 539 20.44 -21.01 -18.21
CA ASP A 539 19.83 -21.31 -19.50
C ASP A 539 20.53 -20.53 -20.64
N ASN A 540 20.89 -21.22 -21.72
CA ASN A 540 21.50 -20.60 -22.89
C ASN A 540 20.47 -19.81 -23.73
N SER A 541 19.18 -19.92 -23.41
CA SER A 541 18.11 -19.19 -24.08
C SER A 541 18.23 -17.65 -23.94
N TYR A 542 19.13 -17.15 -23.10
CA TYR A 542 19.42 -15.73 -22.93
C TYR A 542 20.50 -15.18 -23.87
N ASP A 543 20.95 -15.95 -24.85
CA ASP A 543 21.88 -15.49 -25.88
C ASP A 543 21.26 -14.42 -26.80
N GLY A 544 21.94 -13.27 -26.93
CA GLY A 544 21.56 -12.17 -27.82
C GLY A 544 20.36 -11.36 -27.34
N VAL A 545 20.06 -11.40 -26.04
CA VAL A 545 18.83 -10.83 -25.48
C VAL A 545 19.11 -9.65 -24.54
N ASP A 546 18.19 -8.70 -24.52
CA ASP A 546 18.21 -7.56 -23.61
C ASP A 546 17.44 -7.93 -22.32
N ILE A 547 18.11 -7.83 -21.17
CA ILE A 547 17.57 -8.14 -19.85
C ILE A 547 17.49 -6.84 -19.04
N SER A 548 16.29 -6.52 -18.57
CA SER A 548 15.99 -5.19 -18.04
C SER A 548 15.46 -5.19 -16.62
N SER A 549 15.79 -4.11 -15.87
CA SER A 549 15.07 -3.70 -14.65
C SER A 549 14.93 -4.78 -13.58
N LEU A 550 15.89 -5.70 -13.48
CA LEU A 550 15.85 -6.80 -12.52
C LEU A 550 16.46 -6.40 -11.18
N ASN A 551 15.85 -6.83 -10.07
CA ASN A 551 16.45 -6.79 -8.74
C ASN A 551 16.64 -8.22 -8.24
N LEU A 552 17.89 -8.69 -8.23
CA LEU A 552 18.23 -10.07 -7.92
C LEU A 552 19.18 -10.16 -6.73
N LYS A 553 18.89 -11.07 -5.81
CA LYS A 553 19.65 -11.27 -4.58
C LYS A 553 20.02 -12.73 -4.36
N ASN A 554 21.24 -12.99 -3.92
CA ASN A 554 21.75 -14.34 -3.59
C ASN A 554 21.70 -15.31 -4.79
N ILE A 555 22.01 -14.84 -6.00
CA ILE A 555 21.93 -15.63 -7.24
C ILE A 555 23.33 -15.96 -7.77
N LYS A 556 23.48 -17.15 -8.34
CA LYS A 556 24.68 -17.55 -9.08
C LYS A 556 24.39 -17.49 -10.59
N PHE A 557 25.21 -16.76 -11.33
CA PHE A 557 25.00 -16.53 -12.76
C PHE A 557 25.99 -17.34 -13.58
N PHE A 558 25.47 -18.18 -14.47
CA PHE A 558 26.19 -19.00 -15.44
C PHE A 558 27.31 -19.81 -14.80
N LYS A 559 27.00 -20.46 -13.67
CA LYS A 559 27.90 -21.49 -13.10
C LYS A 559 28.05 -22.67 -14.06
N LYS A 560 27.01 -22.92 -14.86
CA LYS A 560 26.97 -23.86 -15.97
C LYS A 560 26.28 -23.15 -17.14
N GLY A 561 26.58 -23.57 -18.37
CA GLY A 561 26.06 -22.87 -19.56
C GLY A 561 26.85 -21.58 -19.82
N SER A 562 26.44 -20.84 -20.84
CA SER A 562 27.09 -19.60 -21.26
C SER A 562 26.06 -18.59 -21.73
N ILE A 563 26.42 -17.31 -21.68
CA ILE A 563 25.62 -16.22 -22.24
C ILE A 563 26.44 -15.45 -23.27
N ASN A 564 25.87 -15.25 -24.45
CA ASN A 564 26.54 -14.67 -25.60
C ASN A 564 25.81 -13.42 -26.10
N LYS A 565 26.53 -12.32 -26.34
CA LYS A 565 26.03 -11.10 -27.01
C LYS A 565 24.85 -10.39 -26.33
N SER A 566 24.68 -10.53 -25.02
CA SER A 566 23.50 -10.03 -24.30
C SER A 566 23.74 -8.70 -23.58
N ILE A 567 22.67 -7.98 -23.23
CA ILE A 567 22.77 -6.69 -22.54
C ILE A 567 21.92 -6.73 -21.27
N TYR A 568 22.52 -6.43 -20.11
CA TYR A 568 21.81 -6.15 -18.87
C TYR A 568 21.66 -4.65 -18.70
N HIS A 569 20.45 -4.13 -18.48
CA HIS A 569 20.23 -2.70 -18.26
C HIS A 569 19.35 -2.39 -17.05
N ASN A 570 19.75 -1.38 -16.26
CA ASN A 570 19.07 -0.96 -15.02
C ASN A 570 18.88 -2.09 -13.99
N CYS A 571 19.78 -3.06 -13.93
CA CYS A 571 19.68 -4.18 -13.00
C CYS A 571 20.39 -3.88 -11.68
N THR A 572 19.84 -4.38 -10.58
CA THR A 572 20.43 -4.33 -9.24
C THR A 572 20.73 -5.75 -8.77
N PHE A 573 21.99 -6.03 -8.47
CA PHE A 573 22.46 -7.32 -7.99
C PHE A 573 22.95 -7.19 -6.56
N THR A 574 22.51 -8.08 -5.66
CA THR A 574 22.91 -8.07 -4.25
C THR A 574 23.40 -9.44 -3.80
N ASN A 575 24.63 -9.54 -3.31
CA ASN A 575 25.23 -10.80 -2.85
C ASN A 575 25.18 -11.90 -3.92
N CYS A 576 25.44 -11.53 -5.18
CA CYS A 576 25.42 -12.44 -6.33
C CYS A 576 26.83 -12.88 -6.71
N ILE A 577 26.94 -14.05 -7.32
CA ILE A 577 28.20 -14.59 -7.84
C ILE A 577 28.09 -14.72 -9.36
N PHE A 578 29.04 -14.13 -10.08
CA PHE A 578 29.12 -14.18 -11.53
C PHE A 578 30.33 -15.00 -11.95
N TYR A 579 30.11 -16.05 -12.73
CA TYR A 579 31.15 -16.90 -13.31
C TYR A 579 31.53 -16.33 -14.68
N LEU A 580 32.41 -15.33 -14.70
CA LEU A 580 32.66 -14.48 -15.86
C LEU A 580 33.28 -15.21 -17.05
N GLU A 581 33.93 -16.35 -16.81
CA GLU A 581 34.44 -17.25 -17.85
C GLU A 581 33.36 -17.73 -18.85
N ASN A 582 32.09 -17.69 -18.43
CA ASN A 582 30.94 -18.13 -19.23
C ASN A 582 30.17 -16.98 -19.89
N PHE A 583 30.68 -15.74 -19.79
CA PHE A 583 30.08 -14.55 -20.38
C PHE A 583 30.89 -14.16 -21.62
N ASN A 584 30.22 -14.08 -22.77
CA ASN A 584 30.83 -13.72 -24.05
C ASN A 584 30.10 -12.51 -24.65
N ASP A 585 30.82 -11.40 -24.85
CA ASP A 585 30.27 -10.13 -25.36
C ASP A 585 28.99 -9.63 -24.63
N VAL A 586 29.00 -9.69 -23.30
CA VAL A 586 27.92 -9.19 -22.43
C VAL A 586 28.19 -7.75 -22.00
N THR A 587 27.16 -6.91 -21.98
CA THR A 587 27.26 -5.52 -21.54
C THR A 587 26.31 -5.23 -20.39
N PHE A 588 26.82 -4.60 -19.34
CA PHE A 588 26.03 -4.08 -18.22
C PHE A 588 25.91 -2.56 -18.35
N LEU A 589 24.68 -2.05 -18.39
CA LEU A 589 24.33 -0.64 -18.55
C LEU A 589 23.56 -0.17 -17.31
N ASN A 590 24.06 0.85 -16.62
CA ASN A 590 23.41 1.45 -15.43
C ASN A 590 23.11 0.44 -14.30
N CYS A 591 23.83 -0.69 -14.26
CA CYS A 591 23.62 -1.73 -13.26
C CYS A 591 24.31 -1.39 -11.93
N THR A 592 23.74 -1.85 -10.81
CA THR A 592 24.34 -1.71 -9.49
C THR A 592 24.67 -3.06 -8.86
N PHE A 593 25.84 -3.18 -8.25
CA PHE A 593 26.36 -4.41 -7.67
C PHE A 593 26.69 -4.21 -6.19
N TRP A 594 25.92 -4.84 -5.32
CA TRP A 594 26.08 -4.76 -3.87
C TRP A 594 26.62 -6.08 -3.33
N ASN A 595 27.83 -6.10 -2.75
CA ASN A 595 28.48 -7.28 -2.18
C ASN A 595 28.56 -8.47 -3.17
N CYS A 596 28.76 -8.21 -4.46
CA CYS A 596 28.85 -9.26 -5.47
C CYS A 596 30.28 -9.81 -5.58
N LEU A 597 30.42 -11.01 -6.15
CA LEU A 597 31.70 -11.67 -6.42
C LEU A 597 31.79 -12.01 -7.91
N PHE A 598 32.94 -11.72 -8.51
CA PHE A 598 33.29 -12.11 -9.88
C PHE A 598 34.34 -13.22 -9.84
N GLU A 599 33.97 -14.43 -10.27
CA GLU A 599 34.87 -15.59 -10.39
C GLU A 599 35.36 -15.71 -11.85
N PHE A 600 36.68 -15.78 -12.05
CA PHE A 600 37.31 -15.99 -13.35
C PHE A 600 38.67 -16.70 -13.18
N HIS A 601 39.00 -17.62 -14.11
CA HIS A 601 40.20 -18.46 -14.02
C HIS A 601 41.31 -18.13 -15.03
N GLU A 602 40.99 -17.68 -16.25
CA GLU A 602 41.97 -17.25 -17.26
C GLU A 602 41.42 -16.10 -18.13
N ILE A 603 42.32 -15.28 -18.66
CA ILE A 603 42.07 -14.01 -19.35
C ILE A 603 41.66 -14.27 -20.81
N SER A 604 40.41 -13.98 -21.19
CA SER A 604 40.02 -13.81 -22.59
C SER A 604 39.95 -12.32 -22.94
N GLU A 605 40.60 -11.91 -24.03
CA GLU A 605 40.75 -10.50 -24.46
C GLU A 605 39.43 -9.76 -24.74
N GLN A 606 38.31 -10.46 -24.78
CA GLN A 606 36.99 -9.88 -24.95
C GLN A 606 36.00 -10.65 -24.11
N SER A 607 35.15 -9.93 -23.37
CA SER A 607 33.72 -10.25 -23.37
C SER A 607 32.82 -9.42 -22.46
N ILE A 608 33.31 -8.65 -21.47
CA ILE A 608 32.38 -7.97 -20.55
C ILE A 608 32.66 -6.47 -20.49
N GLN A 609 31.59 -5.69 -20.61
CA GLN A 609 31.64 -4.24 -20.59
C GLN A 609 30.71 -3.68 -19.52
N PHE A 610 31.19 -2.67 -18.78
CA PHE A 610 30.41 -1.96 -17.78
C PHE A 610 30.28 -0.48 -18.18
N TYR A 611 29.05 0.03 -18.19
CA TYR A 611 28.77 1.42 -18.50
C TYR A 611 27.85 2.03 -17.45
N ASN A 612 28.32 3.11 -16.80
CA ASN A 612 27.62 3.80 -15.72
C ASN A 612 27.16 2.84 -14.60
N CYS A 613 27.91 1.76 -14.39
CA CYS A 613 27.67 0.80 -13.32
C CYS A 613 28.28 1.30 -12.01
N LYS A 614 27.68 0.87 -10.90
CA LYS A 614 28.16 1.20 -9.54
C LYS A 614 28.33 -0.07 -8.74
N ASP A 615 29.38 -0.13 -7.93
CA ASP A 615 29.59 -1.21 -6.99
C ASP A 615 30.17 -0.71 -5.67
N ASN A 616 30.00 -1.50 -4.61
CA ASN A 616 30.47 -1.15 -3.25
C ASN A 616 31.68 -1.97 -2.79
N THR A 617 32.11 -2.94 -3.59
CA THR A 617 33.22 -3.86 -3.28
C THR A 617 34.42 -3.69 -4.21
N ASN A 618 34.41 -2.67 -5.07
CA ASN A 618 35.41 -2.40 -6.11
C ASN A 618 35.69 -3.59 -7.04
N VAL A 619 34.70 -4.48 -7.21
CA VAL A 619 34.78 -5.64 -8.10
C VAL A 619 34.85 -5.24 -9.57
N ILE A 620 34.15 -4.17 -9.97
CA ILE A 620 34.22 -3.65 -11.34
C ILE A 620 35.63 -3.15 -11.63
N GLN A 621 36.17 -2.30 -10.74
CA GLN A 621 37.53 -1.78 -10.87
C GLN A 621 38.56 -2.92 -10.91
N SER A 622 38.45 -3.90 -10.01
CA SER A 622 39.38 -5.05 -9.99
C SER A 622 39.33 -5.88 -11.27
N TYR A 623 38.15 -6.00 -11.88
CA TYR A 623 38.00 -6.63 -13.18
C TYR A 623 38.70 -5.76 -14.24
N GLU A 624 38.32 -4.49 -14.41
CA GLU A 624 38.89 -3.59 -15.43
C GLU A 624 40.43 -3.43 -15.32
N GLU A 625 40.99 -3.39 -14.12
CA GLU A 625 42.45 -3.33 -13.88
C GLU A 625 43.17 -4.61 -14.32
N SER A 626 42.50 -5.76 -14.28
CA SER A 626 43.05 -7.05 -14.71
C SER A 626 43.18 -7.17 -16.25
N PHE A 627 42.63 -6.22 -17.03
CA PHE A 627 42.67 -6.19 -18.50
C PHE A 627 43.46 -5.00 -19.07
N GLN A 628 44.41 -4.45 -18.32
CA GLN A 628 45.37 -3.49 -18.87
C GLN A 628 46.44 -4.20 -19.71
N ASP A 629 46.13 -4.42 -20.99
CA ASP A 629 47.05 -4.25 -22.12
C ASP A 629 46.22 -4.27 -23.42
N ASP A 630 46.14 -3.11 -24.10
CA ASP A 630 46.39 -2.97 -25.54
C ASP A 630 45.95 -1.60 -26.08
N GLU A 631 46.95 -0.91 -26.63
CA GLU A 631 47.03 0.25 -27.52
C GLU A 631 45.91 1.30 -27.57
N GLN A 632 46.34 2.54 -27.30
CA GLN A 632 45.69 3.77 -27.72
C GLN A 632 45.63 3.86 -29.26
N THR A 633 44.58 3.35 -29.87
CA THR A 633 44.16 3.82 -31.19
C THR A 633 42.88 4.65 -31.06
N GLU A 634 43.01 5.96 -31.21
CA GLU A 634 41.89 6.82 -31.58
C GLU A 634 41.40 6.38 -32.97
N LYS A 635 40.17 5.87 -33.06
CA LYS A 635 39.50 5.66 -34.35
C LYS A 635 38.38 6.68 -34.50
N PRO A 636 38.55 7.75 -35.31
CA PRO A 636 37.53 8.76 -35.60
C PRO A 636 36.20 8.17 -36.13
N ASP A 637 36.25 6.98 -36.74
CA ASP A 637 35.08 6.31 -37.30
C ASP A 637 34.04 5.89 -36.26
N VAL A 638 34.45 5.58 -35.03
CA VAL A 638 33.53 5.15 -33.96
C VAL A 638 32.66 6.32 -33.48
N GLN A 639 33.28 7.49 -33.25
CA GLN A 639 32.55 8.70 -32.86
C GLN A 639 31.55 9.09 -33.96
N LYS A 640 31.99 9.04 -35.23
CA LYS A 640 31.12 9.31 -36.37
C LYS A 640 29.94 8.34 -36.44
N TYR A 641 30.16 7.05 -36.20
CA TYR A 641 29.12 6.03 -36.14
C TYR A 641 28.07 6.34 -35.07
N ILE A 642 28.50 6.55 -33.81
CA ILE A 642 27.62 6.85 -32.67
C ILE A 642 26.73 8.05 -32.98
N LEU A 643 27.34 9.14 -33.44
CA LEU A 643 26.59 10.35 -33.77
C LEU A 643 25.61 10.09 -34.93
N THR A 644 26.01 9.32 -35.96
CA THR A 644 25.16 9.02 -37.13
C THR A 644 23.95 8.16 -36.75
N LYS A 645 24.07 7.25 -35.78
CA LYS A 645 22.93 6.50 -35.24
C LYS A 645 21.94 7.40 -34.50
N ILE A 646 22.44 8.39 -33.76
CA ILE A 646 21.59 9.36 -33.04
C ILE A 646 20.90 10.32 -34.01
N TRP A 647 21.64 10.82 -35.02
CA TRP A 647 21.11 11.70 -36.05
C TRP A 647 21.56 11.25 -37.46
N PRO A 648 20.73 10.46 -38.15
CA PRO A 648 21.05 9.95 -39.49
C PRO A 648 21.27 11.07 -40.50
N LEU A 649 22.27 10.91 -41.39
CA LEU A 649 22.62 11.89 -42.42
C LEU A 649 21.46 12.22 -43.38
N SER A 650 20.52 11.29 -43.56
CA SER A 650 19.32 11.48 -44.36
C SER A 650 18.26 12.41 -43.74
N GLN A 651 18.39 12.74 -42.44
CA GLN A 651 17.43 13.60 -41.74
C GLN A 651 17.92 15.06 -41.68
N PRO A 652 17.15 16.03 -42.23
CA PRO A 652 17.55 17.43 -42.28
C PRO A 652 17.51 18.13 -40.90
N SER A 653 16.68 17.65 -39.97
CA SER A 653 16.54 18.20 -38.62
C SER A 653 16.58 17.11 -37.55
N LEU A 654 17.12 17.45 -36.39
CA LEU A 654 17.18 16.56 -35.22
C LEU A 654 15.78 16.45 -34.59
N ARG A 655 15.11 15.30 -34.76
CA ARG A 655 13.74 15.08 -34.25
C ARG A 655 13.67 14.73 -32.76
N ARG A 656 14.71 14.09 -32.21
CA ARG A 656 14.77 13.66 -30.79
C ARG A 656 16.15 13.97 -30.24
N ILE A 657 16.18 14.59 -29.06
CA ILE A 657 17.42 15.00 -28.37
C ILE A 657 17.92 13.87 -27.46
N HIS A 658 16.99 13.02 -26.99
CA HIS A 658 17.27 11.83 -26.19
C HIS A 658 17.33 10.59 -27.09
N TYR A 659 18.34 9.76 -26.90
CA TYR A 659 18.56 8.53 -27.66
C TYR A 659 18.79 7.35 -26.72
N PHE A 660 18.08 6.24 -26.96
CA PHE A 660 18.17 5.04 -26.13
C PHE A 660 19.51 4.34 -26.35
N LEU A 661 20.23 4.08 -25.26
CA LEU A 661 21.62 3.66 -25.29
C LEU A 661 21.82 2.27 -25.92
N SER A 662 20.93 1.30 -25.68
CA SER A 662 21.10 -0.08 -26.17
C SER A 662 21.18 -0.17 -27.70
N ASN A 663 20.45 0.72 -28.40
CA ASN A 663 20.44 0.78 -29.86
C ASN A 663 21.81 1.15 -30.45
N LEU A 664 22.69 1.78 -29.68
CA LEU A 664 24.06 2.08 -30.12
C LEU A 664 24.94 0.83 -30.15
N PHE A 665 24.61 -0.20 -29.35
CA PHE A 665 25.37 -1.43 -29.22
C PHE A 665 24.90 -2.55 -30.16
N GLN A 666 23.86 -2.32 -30.96
CA GLN A 666 23.32 -3.27 -31.95
C GLN A 666 24.09 -3.16 -33.28
N THR A 667 25.35 -3.63 -33.31
CA THR A 667 26.19 -3.60 -34.52
C THR A 667 27.33 -4.62 -34.49
N ASP A 668 27.68 -5.13 -35.67
CA ASP A 668 28.87 -5.95 -35.90
C ASP A 668 30.08 -5.12 -36.41
N GLU A 669 29.90 -3.82 -36.69
CA GLU A 669 30.95 -2.96 -37.28
C GLU A 669 32.01 -2.51 -36.27
N PHE A 670 31.62 -2.34 -35.00
CA PHE A 670 32.48 -1.86 -33.93
C PHE A 670 32.30 -2.73 -32.69
N THR A 671 33.40 -2.98 -31.99
CA THR A 671 33.33 -3.67 -30.71
C THR A 671 32.62 -2.80 -29.67
N LYS A 672 31.92 -3.42 -28.72
CA LYS A 672 31.25 -2.68 -27.63
C LYS A 672 32.25 -1.86 -26.79
N LYS A 673 33.50 -2.34 -26.66
CA LYS A 673 34.63 -1.61 -26.05
C LYS A 673 34.92 -0.30 -26.78
N GLU A 674 35.01 -0.34 -28.12
CA GLU A 674 35.19 0.85 -28.95
C GLU A 674 34.02 1.81 -28.81
N LEU A 675 32.77 1.33 -28.82
CA LEU A 675 31.57 2.15 -28.67
C LEU A 675 31.50 2.84 -27.29
N ILE A 676 31.76 2.12 -26.19
CA ILE A 676 31.78 2.70 -24.85
C ILE A 676 32.87 3.75 -24.73
N LYS A 677 34.07 3.48 -25.25
CA LYS A 677 35.16 4.46 -25.29
C LYS A 677 34.75 5.70 -26.08
N GLY A 678 34.17 5.53 -27.27
CA GLY A 678 33.66 6.63 -28.10
C GLY A 678 32.58 7.46 -27.39
N ILE A 679 31.66 6.83 -26.65
CA ILE A 679 30.64 7.52 -25.84
C ILE A 679 31.30 8.31 -24.70
N LYS A 680 32.24 7.71 -23.97
CA LYS A 680 32.99 8.38 -22.88
C LYS A 680 33.76 9.59 -23.42
N GLU A 681 34.42 9.46 -24.57
CA GLU A 681 35.12 10.56 -25.24
C GLU A 681 34.17 11.68 -25.68
N LEU A 682 33.04 11.35 -26.30
CA LEU A 682 32.02 12.32 -26.70
C LEU A 682 31.40 13.06 -25.51
N LYS A 683 31.27 12.40 -24.36
CA LYS A 683 30.88 13.02 -23.09
C LYS A 683 31.96 13.93 -22.52
N SER A 684 33.23 13.52 -22.56
CA SER A 684 34.36 14.35 -22.10
C SER A 684 34.49 15.65 -22.92
N LYS A 685 34.06 15.63 -24.18
CA LYS A 685 33.98 16.80 -25.08
C LYS A 685 32.68 17.60 -24.93
N GLU A 686 31.81 17.22 -24.00
CA GLU A 686 30.47 17.79 -23.77
C GLU A 686 29.54 17.76 -24.98
N ILE A 687 29.79 16.90 -25.97
CA ILE A 687 28.94 16.76 -27.17
C ILE A 687 27.69 15.92 -26.83
N LEU A 688 27.89 14.90 -26.00
CA LEU A 688 26.84 14.11 -25.39
C LEU A 688 26.80 14.42 -23.89
N ILE A 689 25.61 14.49 -23.31
CA ILE A 689 25.36 14.73 -21.89
C ILE A 689 24.44 13.64 -21.34
N ASP A 690 24.45 13.47 -20.02
CA ASP A 690 23.51 12.58 -19.34
C ASP A 690 22.08 13.12 -19.46
N ALA A 691 21.14 12.26 -19.85
CA ALA A 691 19.72 12.58 -19.82
C ALA A 691 19.16 12.44 -18.38
N HIS A 692 17.92 12.90 -18.16
CA HIS A 692 17.20 12.67 -16.90
C HIS A 692 17.02 11.18 -16.57
N ASP A 693 16.92 10.32 -17.59
CA ASP A 693 16.93 8.86 -17.47
C ASP A 693 18.30 8.34 -17.94
N SER A 694 18.97 7.56 -17.09
CA SER A 694 20.30 7.00 -17.36
C SER A 694 20.35 6.08 -18.58
N ASN A 695 19.20 5.54 -19.03
CA ASN A 695 19.11 4.74 -20.25
C ASN A 695 19.22 5.55 -21.54
N PHE A 696 19.13 6.87 -21.44
CA PHE A 696 19.18 7.76 -22.58
C PHE A 696 20.45 8.60 -22.54
N ILE A 697 21.01 8.83 -23.71
CA ILE A 697 21.98 9.89 -23.92
C ILE A 697 21.27 11.08 -24.51
N GLN A 698 21.60 12.27 -24.01
CA GLN A 698 21.10 13.51 -24.53
C GLN A 698 22.19 14.22 -25.36
N ILE A 699 21.81 14.78 -26.51
CA ILE A 699 22.71 15.67 -27.27
C ILE A 699 22.78 17.03 -26.57
N ASN A 700 24.00 17.55 -26.38
CA ASN A 700 24.18 18.91 -25.92
C ASN A 700 23.82 19.91 -27.02
N LYS A 701 22.71 20.64 -26.84
CA LYS A 701 22.22 21.63 -27.82
C LYS A 701 23.24 22.74 -28.11
N HIS A 702 24.10 23.07 -27.15
CA HIS A 702 25.11 24.12 -27.30
C HIS A 702 26.31 23.69 -28.16
N LYS A 703 26.46 22.38 -28.42
CA LYS A 703 27.59 21.79 -29.17
C LYS A 703 27.16 21.14 -30.49
N ILE A 704 25.99 21.49 -31.03
CA ILE A 704 25.46 20.94 -32.30
C ILE A 704 26.40 21.19 -33.49
N ASN A 705 27.12 22.31 -33.52
CA ASN A 705 28.07 22.59 -34.61
C ASN A 705 29.27 21.64 -34.59
N GLU A 706 29.79 21.29 -33.40
CA GLU A 706 30.84 20.28 -33.25
C GLU A 706 30.31 18.88 -33.58
N PHE A 707 29.06 18.57 -33.20
CA PHE A 707 28.37 17.33 -33.60
C PHE A 707 28.31 17.18 -35.14
N LYS A 708 27.90 18.24 -35.86
CA LYS A 708 27.84 18.26 -37.33
C LYS A 708 29.22 18.09 -37.97
N LYS A 709 30.24 18.75 -37.40
CA LYS A 709 31.63 18.68 -37.87
C LYS A 709 32.21 17.26 -37.79
N ILE A 710 31.97 16.54 -36.69
CA ILE A 710 32.41 15.15 -36.52
C ILE A 710 31.64 14.20 -37.46
N GLN A 711 30.35 14.46 -37.70
CA GLN A 711 29.58 13.70 -38.70
C GLN A 711 30.01 13.95 -40.15
N GLY A 712 30.71 15.05 -40.43
CA GLY A 712 31.04 15.48 -41.79
C GLY A 712 29.88 16.15 -42.53
N ARG A 713 28.90 16.73 -41.81
CA ARG A 713 27.92 17.63 -42.41
C ARG A 713 28.59 18.99 -42.62
N SER A 714 28.83 19.38 -43.87
CA SER A 714 29.23 20.74 -44.21
C SER A 714 28.17 21.75 -43.71
N GLU A 715 28.64 22.90 -43.23
CA GLU A 715 27.81 23.96 -42.59
C GLU A 715 26.56 24.35 -43.38
#